data_AF-A0A7J4SLZ2-F1
#
_entry.id   AF-A0A7J4SLZ2-F1
#
_cell.length_a   1.000
_cell.length_b   1.000
_cell.length_c   1.000
_cell.angle_alpha   90.00
_cell.angle_beta   90.00
_cell.angle_gamma   90.00
#
_symmetry.space_group_name_H-M   'P 1'
#
loop_
_entity.id
_entity.type
_entity.pdbx_description
1 polymer ?
#
loop_
_entity_poly.entity_id
_entity_poly.type
_entity_poly.pdbx_seq_one_letter_code
_entity_poly.pdbx_strand_id
1 'polypeptide(L)'
;MDSSQLKLGENDIAEKLAASQRQISIAEFFEKNKHMLGFDSRSRALVTAIKEAVDNALDATEEAGYLPDIYVEIQESGKYYTVIVEDNGPGITEKQIPKVFAKLLYGSRFHRREQSRGQQGIGISSVVLYSQLTSGEPVKITSRTSSKSEAHYFELFINTEKNEPEIRTHKTKDWDRPHGTRISFTLEADMRSRVQLHEYIRYTAIANPHARVELVEPREHFKFERSTEEKPAVTESIRPHPHGIEVGYLIKMCGDSETEAMLKFLQEKFSSVGQKTAKEIIGKFRDMHYGREMKWKIPELKGIKNELELGLSSKGLSNLEIPTKTINRIKNRLEEKDQITYIEFEEVITESLNSVEDSPKDRLDGKSQKVVRNIIWNRFKETQILYLIGLINTVTDSRKEEELVRRVSSKIIRILQRKTSRGRITKNELEQCILEINNRNNGRVSGSIGEVSREKIVNGIWDELKIIEDPIPKISVLKKNKNAMSNLVTAMQLTDVRAPPTNCLSPIGIDNIESGMRKEVDAEFFSSNSREAIAYGGDPIVIEAGLAYGGNLEKESSIELVRFANRVPLVYQQGGCAITEVVRNIDWRNYGLDQSKGKGMPRGPMSLVVHIASTNVPFTSESKDAIARIPVMEVEIEKAIRDVSRKLKKYLQKRDAFQKQKLKQDALSQILPKIAERVAKITEREMPPVDLVLAKIIGNVTISRVRKNDKMELTITNYTGGNLELEITEITSRIPTETSEGLVVDIGEEWFIKWSPKIKKNESKMLSYSVEEDAKFDIDIKGIEKEKMVLDI
;
A
#
# COMPACT_ATOMS: atom_id res chain seq x y z
N MET A 1 -52.61 -11.08 44.91
CA MET A 1 -51.68 -9.96 45.13
C MET A 1 -51.10 -10.16 46.51
N ASP A 2 -49.87 -10.68 46.57
CA ASP A 2 -49.17 -10.97 47.81
C ASP A 2 -47.95 -10.04 47.85
N SER A 3 -47.95 -9.11 48.80
CA SER A 3 -46.99 -8.00 48.90
C SER A 3 -45.72 -8.45 49.63
N SER A 4 -45.03 -9.44 49.06
CA SER A 4 -43.78 -10.00 49.59
C SER A 4 -42.65 -9.93 48.57
N GLN A 5 -42.63 -8.86 47.76
CA GLN A 5 -41.51 -8.52 46.89
C GLN A 5 -41.04 -7.09 47.16
N LEU A 6 -39.72 -6.92 47.12
CA LEU A 6 -38.93 -5.68 47.22
C LEU A 6 -38.30 -5.36 48.60
N LYS A 7 -37.52 -6.32 49.11
CA LYS A 7 -36.22 -6.03 49.74
C LYS A 7 -35.15 -6.98 49.20
N LEU A 8 -34.91 -6.94 47.88
CA LEU A 8 -33.65 -7.42 47.31
C LEU A 8 -32.70 -6.23 47.35
N GLY A 9 -31.70 -6.30 48.24
CA GLY A 9 -30.63 -5.30 48.25
C GLY A 9 -29.92 -5.30 46.90
N GLU A 10 -29.59 -4.11 46.39
CA GLU A 10 -28.94 -3.91 45.09
C GLU A 10 -27.65 -4.75 44.91
N ASN A 11 -27.03 -5.20 46.01
CA ASN A 11 -25.83 -6.05 45.99
C ASN A 11 -26.05 -7.50 45.49
N ASP A 12 -27.27 -8.06 45.59
CA ASP A 12 -27.53 -9.47 45.22
C ASP A 12 -27.82 -9.65 43.72
N ILE A 13 -28.25 -8.57 43.05
CA ILE A 13 -28.50 -8.58 41.59
C ILE A 13 -27.17 -8.64 40.84
N ALA A 14 -26.15 -7.90 41.30
CA ALA A 14 -24.82 -7.92 40.70
C ALA A 14 -24.15 -9.29 40.83
N GLU A 15 -24.29 -9.97 41.98
CA GLU A 15 -23.74 -11.32 42.18
C GLU A 15 -24.50 -12.38 41.37
N LYS A 16 -25.83 -12.29 41.25
CA LYS A 16 -26.62 -13.17 40.37
C LYS A 16 -26.32 -12.94 38.89
N LEU A 17 -26.09 -11.69 38.47
CA LEU A 17 -25.65 -11.35 37.12
C LEU A 17 -24.20 -11.79 36.86
N ALA A 18 -23.33 -11.74 37.87
CA ALA A 18 -21.96 -12.26 37.77
C ALA A 18 -21.94 -13.79 37.68
N ALA A 19 -22.79 -14.49 38.43
CA ALA A 19 -22.92 -15.94 38.38
C ALA A 19 -23.46 -16.48 37.04
N SER A 20 -24.17 -15.63 36.27
CA SER A 20 -24.63 -15.97 34.92
C SER A 20 -23.59 -15.66 33.82
N GLN A 21 -22.48 -14.98 34.15
CA GLN A 21 -21.38 -14.78 33.22
C GLN A 21 -20.64 -16.11 32.99
N ARG A 22 -20.68 -16.60 31.76
CA ARG A 22 -19.94 -17.78 31.33
C ARG A 22 -18.95 -17.40 30.25
N GLN A 23 -17.76 -17.96 30.33
CA GLN A 23 -16.80 -17.90 29.24
C GLN A 23 -17.32 -18.80 28.10
N ILE A 24 -17.47 -18.23 26.92
CA ILE A 24 -17.91 -18.94 25.72
C ILE A 24 -16.70 -19.73 25.17
N SER A 25 -16.91 -20.99 24.78
CA SER A 25 -15.86 -21.78 24.13
C SER A 25 -15.55 -21.21 22.74
N ILE A 26 -14.37 -21.51 22.20
CA ILE A 26 -14.00 -21.03 20.86
C ILE A 26 -15.02 -21.53 19.82
N ALA A 27 -15.48 -22.78 19.91
CA ALA A 27 -16.47 -23.28 18.97
C ALA A 27 -17.85 -22.61 19.11
N GLU A 28 -18.29 -22.31 20.33
CA GLU A 28 -19.56 -21.60 20.53
C GLU A 28 -19.47 -20.15 20.02
N PHE A 29 -18.29 -19.52 20.12
CA PHE A 29 -18.01 -18.25 19.46
C PHE A 29 -18.10 -18.39 17.93
N PHE A 30 -17.53 -19.45 17.35
CA PHE A 30 -17.60 -19.70 15.90
C PHE A 30 -19.02 -20.00 15.44
N GLU A 31 -19.80 -20.78 16.19
CA GLU A 31 -21.17 -21.13 15.84
C GLU A 31 -22.09 -19.90 15.85
N LYS A 32 -21.89 -19.00 16.81
CA LYS A 32 -22.60 -17.70 16.88
C LYS A 32 -22.11 -16.70 15.83
N ASN A 33 -20.88 -16.84 15.34
CA ASN A 33 -20.24 -15.90 14.42
C ASN A 33 -19.80 -16.50 13.07
N LYS A 34 -20.52 -17.49 12.54
CA LYS A 34 -20.21 -18.15 11.24
C LYS A 34 -20.02 -17.14 10.09
N HIS A 35 -20.75 -16.04 10.14
CA HIS A 35 -20.68 -14.95 9.17
C HIS A 35 -19.32 -14.25 9.14
N MET A 36 -18.61 -14.13 10.28
CA MET A 36 -17.30 -13.47 10.35
C MET A 36 -16.23 -14.23 9.55
N LEU A 37 -16.39 -15.54 9.41
CA LEU A 37 -15.43 -16.43 8.76
C LEU A 37 -15.82 -16.79 7.32
N GLY A 38 -16.86 -16.14 6.78
CA GLY A 38 -17.32 -16.39 5.42
C GLY A 38 -18.21 -17.65 5.25
N PHE A 39 -18.76 -18.19 6.34
CA PHE A 39 -19.71 -19.33 6.33
C PHE A 39 -21.16 -18.89 6.60
N ASP A 40 -21.56 -17.74 6.06
CA ASP A 40 -22.89 -17.15 6.26
C ASP A 40 -24.04 -17.94 5.60
N SER A 41 -23.76 -18.65 4.52
CA SER A 41 -24.72 -19.33 3.67
C SER A 41 -24.11 -20.59 3.06
N ARG A 42 -24.95 -21.58 2.73
CA ARG A 42 -24.52 -22.86 2.14
C ARG A 42 -23.79 -22.69 0.81
N SER A 43 -24.26 -21.78 -0.02
CA SER A 43 -23.66 -21.45 -1.32
C SER A 43 -22.27 -20.83 -1.17
N ARG A 44 -22.06 -20.01 -0.13
CA ARG A 44 -20.78 -19.35 0.12
C ARG A 44 -19.79 -20.26 0.83
N ALA A 45 -20.28 -21.10 1.74
CA ALA A 45 -19.47 -22.05 2.50
C ALA A 45 -18.57 -22.92 1.62
N LEU A 46 -19.09 -23.39 0.47
CA LEU A 46 -18.34 -24.19 -0.48
C LEU A 46 -17.16 -23.40 -1.10
N VAL A 47 -17.43 -22.18 -1.58
CA VAL A 47 -16.40 -21.31 -2.18
C VAL A 47 -15.35 -20.92 -1.14
N THR A 48 -15.76 -20.56 0.08
CA THR A 48 -14.85 -20.24 1.19
C THR A 48 -13.96 -21.44 1.53
N ALA A 49 -14.53 -22.65 1.62
CA ALA A 49 -13.77 -23.85 1.96
C ALA A 49 -12.71 -24.20 0.90
N ILE A 50 -13.09 -24.12 -0.38
CA ILE A 50 -12.15 -24.34 -1.50
C ILE A 50 -11.08 -23.26 -1.51
N LYS A 51 -11.47 -21.99 -1.32
CA LYS A 51 -10.54 -20.86 -1.25
C LYS A 51 -9.46 -21.08 -0.20
N GLU A 52 -9.86 -21.36 1.04
CA GLU A 52 -8.90 -21.56 2.13
C GLU A 52 -8.01 -22.80 1.91
N ALA A 53 -8.52 -23.87 1.31
CA ALA A 53 -7.72 -25.04 1.00
C ALA A 53 -6.70 -24.79 -0.13
N VAL A 54 -7.12 -24.16 -1.23
CA VAL A 54 -6.27 -23.83 -2.39
C VAL A 54 -5.21 -22.79 -2.02
N ASP A 55 -5.56 -21.75 -1.27
CA ASP A 55 -4.60 -20.73 -0.83
C ASP A 55 -3.48 -21.33 0.04
N ASN A 56 -3.82 -22.26 0.94
CA ASN A 56 -2.83 -22.95 1.76
C ASN A 56 -1.93 -23.88 0.93
N ALA A 57 -2.48 -24.56 -0.08
CA ALA A 57 -1.71 -25.38 -1.01
C ALA A 57 -0.73 -24.55 -1.86
N LEU A 58 -1.17 -23.40 -2.38
CA LEU A 58 -0.32 -22.46 -3.11
C LEU A 58 0.82 -21.93 -2.23
N ASP A 59 0.52 -21.51 -1.00
CA ASP A 59 1.56 -21.00 -0.14
C ASP A 59 2.56 -22.11 0.25
N ALA A 60 2.10 -23.33 0.55
CA ALA A 60 2.99 -24.43 0.93
C ALA A 60 3.94 -24.85 -0.20
N THR A 61 3.44 -24.85 -1.44
CA THR A 61 4.25 -25.15 -2.63
C THR A 61 5.27 -24.05 -2.92
N GLU A 62 4.86 -22.78 -2.86
CA GLU A 62 5.74 -21.63 -3.09
C GLU A 62 6.82 -21.49 -2.01
N GLU A 63 6.49 -21.68 -0.73
CA GLU A 63 7.46 -21.64 0.38
C GLU A 63 8.54 -22.72 0.24
N ALA A 64 8.18 -23.88 -0.31
CA ALA A 64 9.12 -24.96 -0.59
C ALA A 64 9.86 -24.80 -1.93
N GLY A 65 9.54 -23.77 -2.71
CA GLY A 65 10.11 -23.53 -4.02
C GLY A 65 9.68 -24.55 -5.07
N TYR A 66 8.52 -25.20 -4.93
CA TYR A 66 7.94 -26.06 -5.96
C TYR A 66 7.02 -25.26 -6.89
N LEU A 67 6.91 -25.67 -8.15
CA LEU A 67 5.88 -25.13 -9.04
C LEU A 67 4.53 -25.76 -8.67
N PRO A 68 3.53 -24.99 -8.25
CA PRO A 68 2.29 -25.54 -7.73
C PRO A 68 1.55 -26.40 -8.76
N ASP A 69 1.09 -27.56 -8.35
CA ASP A 69 0.15 -28.43 -9.06
C ASP A 69 -0.98 -28.77 -8.10
N ILE A 70 -2.14 -28.16 -8.32
CA ILE A 70 -3.28 -28.22 -7.41
C ILE A 70 -4.45 -28.89 -8.12
N TYR A 71 -4.94 -29.96 -7.51
CA TYR A 71 -6.12 -30.68 -7.96
C TYR A 71 -7.26 -30.47 -6.96
N VAL A 72 -8.41 -30.01 -7.46
CA VAL A 72 -9.63 -29.76 -6.68
C VAL A 72 -10.73 -30.62 -7.27
N GLU A 73 -11.35 -31.47 -6.44
CA GLU A 73 -12.49 -32.29 -6.84
C GLU A 73 -13.68 -32.06 -5.90
N ILE A 74 -14.86 -31.93 -6.49
CA ILE A 74 -16.12 -31.75 -5.77
C ILE A 74 -17.07 -32.88 -6.13
N GLN A 75 -17.46 -33.66 -5.13
CA GLN A 75 -18.42 -34.75 -5.27
C GLN A 75 -19.74 -34.35 -4.59
N GLU A 76 -20.85 -34.49 -5.32
CA GLU A 76 -22.19 -34.15 -4.84
C GLU A 76 -22.88 -35.39 -4.24
N SER A 77 -23.38 -35.26 -3.01
CA SER A 77 -24.15 -36.28 -2.32
C SER A 77 -25.36 -35.66 -1.61
N GLY A 78 -26.37 -35.28 -2.40
CA GLY A 78 -27.60 -34.65 -1.90
C GLY A 78 -27.32 -33.24 -1.37
N LYS A 79 -27.53 -33.02 -0.07
CA LYS A 79 -27.23 -31.73 0.59
C LYS A 79 -25.78 -31.60 1.06
N TYR A 80 -24.99 -32.65 0.93
CA TYR A 80 -23.60 -32.71 1.34
C TYR A 80 -22.70 -32.72 0.11
N TYR A 81 -21.59 -31.99 0.19
CA TYR A 81 -20.55 -31.98 -0.82
C TYR A 81 -19.24 -32.41 -0.20
N THR A 82 -18.58 -33.39 -0.81
CA THR A 82 -17.23 -33.82 -0.43
C THR A 82 -16.25 -33.10 -1.34
N VAL A 83 -15.41 -32.27 -0.72
CA VAL A 83 -14.35 -31.53 -1.41
C VAL A 83 -13.03 -32.23 -1.14
N ILE A 84 -12.25 -32.43 -2.19
CA ILE A 84 -10.90 -32.98 -2.14
C ILE A 84 -9.97 -31.93 -2.73
N VAL A 85 -8.92 -31.57 -1.99
CA VAL A 85 -7.84 -30.72 -2.49
C VAL A 85 -6.52 -31.47 -2.30
N GLU A 86 -5.78 -31.61 -3.39
CA GLU A 86 -4.48 -32.29 -3.43
C GLU A 86 -3.43 -31.33 -3.99
N ASP A 87 -2.30 -31.23 -3.30
CA ASP A 87 -1.14 -30.42 -3.68
C ASP A 87 0.13 -31.25 -3.84
N ASN A 88 1.09 -30.71 -4.59
CA ASN A 88 2.46 -31.22 -4.72
C ASN A 88 3.46 -30.47 -3.82
N GLY A 89 3.01 -29.96 -2.66
CA GLY A 89 3.86 -29.24 -1.71
C GLY A 89 4.85 -30.14 -0.97
N PRO A 90 5.57 -29.61 0.03
CA PRO A 90 6.57 -30.36 0.80
C PRO A 90 5.96 -31.44 1.71
N GLY A 91 4.64 -31.51 1.80
CA GLY A 91 3.95 -32.30 2.82
C GLY A 91 4.13 -31.75 4.24
N ILE A 92 3.36 -32.28 5.17
CA ILE A 92 3.38 -31.94 6.59
C ILE A 92 3.83 -33.15 7.39
N THR A 93 4.74 -32.94 8.36
CA THR A 93 5.22 -33.99 9.25
C THR A 93 4.10 -34.57 10.12
N GLU A 94 4.16 -35.87 10.41
CA GLU A 94 3.18 -36.60 11.24
C GLU A 94 2.76 -35.84 12.52
N LYS A 95 3.74 -35.30 13.25
CA LYS A 95 3.52 -34.58 14.52
C LYS A 95 2.79 -33.24 14.37
N GLN A 96 2.83 -32.65 13.18
CA GLN A 96 2.26 -31.33 12.90
C GLN A 96 0.90 -31.40 12.24
N ILE A 97 0.57 -32.48 11.52
CA ILE A 97 -0.72 -32.64 10.83
C ILE A 97 -1.90 -32.35 11.78
N PRO A 98 -2.01 -32.94 12.98
CA PRO A 98 -3.15 -32.65 13.86
C PRO A 98 -3.23 -31.18 14.29
N LYS A 99 -2.08 -30.53 14.51
CA LYS A 99 -2.04 -29.13 14.96
C LYS A 99 -2.38 -28.15 13.85
N VAL A 100 -1.96 -28.42 12.61
CA VAL A 100 -2.21 -27.53 11.48
C VAL A 100 -3.70 -27.52 11.11
N PHE A 101 -4.35 -28.68 11.12
CA PHE A 101 -5.74 -28.80 10.65
C PHE A 101 -6.79 -28.76 11.77
N ALA A 102 -6.43 -29.18 12.98
CA ALA A 102 -7.38 -29.34 14.09
C ALA A 102 -7.01 -28.55 15.36
N LYS A 103 -6.26 -27.45 15.19
CA LYS A 103 -6.05 -26.43 16.24
C LYS A 103 -6.28 -25.04 15.66
N LEU A 104 -7.15 -24.26 16.29
CA LEU A 104 -7.39 -22.86 15.90
C LEU A 104 -6.27 -21.98 16.43
N LEU A 105 -5.96 -20.92 15.67
CA LEU A 105 -4.90 -19.96 15.95
C LEU A 105 -3.50 -20.60 16.03
N TYR A 106 -3.29 -21.67 15.27
CA TYR A 106 -2.02 -22.35 15.14
C TYR A 106 -1.46 -22.17 13.73
N GLY A 107 -0.21 -21.71 13.63
CA GLY A 107 0.41 -21.49 12.32
C GLY A 107 1.82 -20.93 12.44
N SER A 108 2.63 -21.18 11.43
CA SER A 108 4.01 -20.66 11.32
C SER A 108 4.07 -19.15 11.04
N ARG A 109 2.95 -18.54 10.60
CA ARG A 109 2.93 -17.18 10.02
C ARG A 109 2.59 -16.05 11.00
N PHE A 110 2.24 -16.35 12.24
CA PHE A 110 1.84 -15.32 13.23
C PHE A 110 2.94 -14.33 13.61
N HIS A 111 4.21 -14.71 13.43
CA HIS A 111 5.36 -13.97 13.97
C HIS A 111 6.21 -13.33 12.87
N ARG A 112 5.89 -13.59 11.60
CA ARG A 112 6.60 -13.05 10.44
C ARG A 112 5.78 -11.94 9.81
N ARG A 113 6.41 -10.79 9.55
CA ARG A 113 5.82 -9.70 8.77
C ARG A 113 6.35 -9.80 7.35
N GLU A 114 5.79 -10.73 6.60
CA GLU A 114 6.02 -10.95 5.18
C GLU A 114 4.68 -11.12 4.48
N GLN A 115 4.62 -10.85 3.18
CA GLN A 115 3.41 -11.04 2.40
C GLN A 115 3.02 -12.52 2.39
N SER A 116 1.76 -12.81 2.71
CA SER A 116 1.16 -14.14 2.62
C SER A 116 -0.32 -14.05 2.22
N ARG A 117 -0.87 -15.14 1.65
CA ARG A 117 -2.32 -15.27 1.39
C ARG A 117 -3.08 -15.45 2.71
N GLY A 118 -2.58 -16.32 3.59
CA GLY A 118 -3.08 -16.55 4.95
C GLY A 118 -2.40 -15.70 6.04
N GLN A 119 -3.17 -14.93 6.82
CA GLN A 119 -2.68 -13.98 7.85
C GLN A 119 -2.82 -14.47 9.30
N GLN A 120 -3.91 -15.18 9.64
CA GLN A 120 -4.33 -15.37 11.03
C GLN A 120 -4.37 -16.83 11.51
N GLY A 121 -3.92 -17.80 10.70
CA GLY A 121 -3.89 -19.22 11.12
C GLY A 121 -5.26 -19.81 11.52
N ILE A 122 -6.34 -19.27 10.97
CA ILE A 122 -7.72 -19.73 11.20
C ILE A 122 -8.35 -20.41 9.99
N GLY A 123 -7.82 -20.17 8.79
CA GLY A 123 -8.46 -20.52 7.52
C GLY A 123 -8.90 -21.97 7.42
N ILE A 124 -7.94 -22.89 7.31
CA ILE A 124 -8.25 -24.31 7.14
C ILE A 124 -8.93 -24.94 8.36
N SER A 125 -8.54 -24.54 9.58
CA SER A 125 -9.16 -25.01 10.81
C SER A 125 -10.64 -24.60 10.91
N SER A 126 -11.03 -23.47 10.30
CA SER A 126 -12.45 -23.05 10.20
C SER A 126 -13.23 -23.96 9.25
N VAL A 127 -12.59 -24.40 8.15
CA VAL A 127 -13.17 -25.39 7.22
C VAL A 127 -13.40 -26.71 7.94
N VAL A 128 -12.41 -27.20 8.69
CA VAL A 128 -12.53 -28.43 9.50
C VAL A 128 -13.66 -28.31 10.50
N LEU A 129 -13.74 -27.20 11.24
CA LEU A 129 -14.80 -26.98 12.22
C LEU A 129 -16.18 -26.92 11.54
N TYR A 130 -16.33 -26.20 10.43
CA TYR A 130 -17.60 -26.11 9.71
C TYR A 130 -18.03 -27.46 9.14
N SER A 131 -17.10 -28.22 8.56
CA SER A 131 -17.32 -29.58 8.06
C SER A 131 -17.81 -30.50 9.20
N GLN A 132 -17.13 -30.49 10.35
CA GLN A 132 -17.52 -31.27 11.52
C GLN A 132 -18.91 -30.88 12.06
N LEU A 133 -19.21 -29.58 12.15
CA LEU A 133 -20.50 -29.11 12.68
C LEU A 133 -21.68 -29.39 11.75
N THR A 134 -21.45 -29.49 10.44
CA THR A 134 -22.53 -29.69 9.44
C THR A 134 -22.71 -31.15 9.02
N SER A 135 -21.62 -31.87 8.78
CA SER A 135 -21.66 -33.27 8.33
C SER A 135 -21.51 -34.27 9.48
N GLY A 136 -20.83 -33.90 10.57
CA GLY A 136 -20.42 -34.84 11.62
C GLY A 136 -19.31 -35.81 11.22
N GLU A 137 -18.79 -35.73 9.99
CA GLU A 137 -17.72 -36.59 9.51
C GLU A 137 -16.33 -36.03 9.87
N PRO A 138 -15.34 -36.90 10.14
CA PRO A 138 -13.97 -36.46 10.36
C PRO A 138 -13.35 -35.99 9.04
N VAL A 139 -12.47 -34.99 9.13
CA VAL A 139 -11.66 -34.57 7.99
C VAL A 139 -10.54 -35.58 7.76
N LYS A 140 -10.38 -36.00 6.50
CA LYS A 140 -9.42 -37.01 6.06
C LYS A 140 -8.20 -36.32 5.46
N ILE A 141 -7.02 -36.55 6.01
CA ILE A 141 -5.77 -35.95 5.54
C ILE A 141 -4.78 -37.05 5.20
N THR A 142 -4.19 -36.98 4.02
CA THR A 142 -3.04 -37.81 3.62
C THR A 142 -1.87 -36.87 3.35
N SER A 143 -0.70 -37.16 3.91
CA SER A 143 0.48 -36.30 3.74
C SER A 143 1.74 -37.14 3.64
N ARG A 144 2.66 -36.73 2.77
CA ARG A 144 3.97 -37.36 2.58
C ARG A 144 5.04 -36.29 2.39
N THR A 145 6.13 -36.37 3.14
CA THR A 145 7.21 -35.37 3.08
C THR A 145 8.27 -35.67 2.02
N SER A 146 8.47 -36.94 1.68
CA SER A 146 9.43 -37.36 0.67
C SER A 146 9.09 -38.73 0.06
N SER A 147 9.65 -39.02 -1.12
CA SER A 147 9.47 -40.32 -1.77
C SER A 147 10.04 -41.49 -0.97
N LYS A 148 10.87 -41.23 0.04
CA LYS A 148 11.42 -42.25 0.94
C LYS A 148 10.62 -42.44 2.22
N SER A 149 9.77 -41.48 2.59
CA SER A 149 8.90 -41.57 3.76
C SER A 149 7.57 -42.22 3.38
N GLU A 150 6.98 -42.92 4.34
CA GLU A 150 5.60 -43.42 4.26
C GLU A 150 4.61 -42.25 4.21
N ALA A 151 3.48 -42.43 3.51
CA ALA A 151 2.42 -41.44 3.56
C ALA A 151 1.51 -41.72 4.75
N HIS A 152 1.25 -40.69 5.56
CA HIS A 152 0.44 -40.79 6.76
C HIS A 152 -1.00 -40.35 6.46
N TYR A 153 -1.96 -41.18 6.87
CA TYR A 153 -3.39 -40.93 6.78
C TYR A 153 -3.97 -40.67 8.17
N PHE A 154 -4.68 -39.54 8.31
CA PHE A 154 -5.34 -39.11 9.52
C PHE A 154 -6.83 -38.86 9.30
N GLU A 155 -7.64 -39.24 10.29
CA GLU A 155 -9.03 -38.78 10.45
C GLU A 155 -9.11 -37.92 11.71
N LEU A 156 -9.44 -36.64 11.54
CA LEU A 156 -9.35 -35.63 12.59
C LEU A 156 -10.70 -34.98 12.89
N PHE A 157 -10.89 -34.68 14.17
CA PHE A 157 -11.88 -33.76 14.71
C PHE A 157 -11.19 -32.65 15.50
N ILE A 158 -11.90 -31.54 15.70
CA ILE A 158 -11.52 -30.48 16.63
C ILE A 158 -12.32 -30.67 17.91
N ASN A 159 -11.63 -30.79 19.05
CA ASN A 159 -12.28 -30.69 20.34
C ASN A 159 -12.64 -29.21 20.60
N THR A 160 -13.93 -28.93 20.54
CA THR A 160 -14.51 -27.58 20.57
C THR A 160 -14.37 -26.86 21.92
N GLU A 161 -14.24 -27.61 23.00
CA GLU A 161 -14.08 -27.06 24.36
C GLU A 161 -12.63 -26.69 24.65
N LYS A 162 -11.68 -27.57 24.28
CA LYS A 162 -10.26 -27.41 24.60
C LYS A 162 -9.43 -26.76 23.50
N ASN A 163 -9.98 -26.64 22.28
CA ASN A 163 -9.23 -26.24 21.08
C ASN A 163 -7.96 -27.09 20.89
N GLU A 164 -8.13 -28.40 21.00
CA GLU A 164 -7.08 -29.39 20.76
C GLU A 164 -7.55 -30.42 19.74
N PRO A 165 -6.63 -31.01 18.95
CA PRO A 165 -6.98 -31.99 17.95
C PRO A 165 -7.40 -33.31 18.57
N GLU A 166 -8.45 -33.93 18.01
CA GLU A 166 -8.91 -35.26 18.36
C GLU A 166 -8.69 -36.21 17.17
N ILE A 167 -7.79 -37.18 17.34
CA ILE A 167 -7.42 -38.13 16.28
C ILE A 167 -8.31 -39.35 16.39
N ARG A 168 -9.18 -39.58 15.40
CA ARG A 168 -10.01 -40.78 15.32
C ARG A 168 -9.25 -41.97 14.76
N THR A 169 -8.43 -41.75 13.75
CA THR A 169 -7.64 -42.80 13.09
C THR A 169 -6.32 -42.22 12.61
N HIS A 170 -5.25 -42.98 12.80
CA HIS A 170 -3.94 -42.73 12.24
C HIS A 170 -3.39 -44.05 11.69
N LYS A 171 -3.02 -44.07 10.42
CA LYS A 171 -2.37 -45.22 9.76
C LYS A 171 -1.50 -44.74 8.60
N THR A 172 -0.61 -45.59 8.14
CA THR A 172 0.11 -45.37 6.88
C THR A 172 -0.75 -45.83 5.70
N LYS A 173 -0.56 -45.20 4.54
CA LYS A 173 -1.33 -45.48 3.33
C LYS A 173 -0.39 -45.44 2.11
N ASP A 174 -0.54 -46.37 1.19
CA ASP A 174 0.17 -46.30 -0.09
C ASP A 174 -0.39 -45.12 -0.92
N TRP A 175 0.52 -44.31 -1.43
CA TRP A 175 0.18 -43.12 -2.21
C TRP A 175 1.24 -42.87 -3.28
N ASP A 176 0.79 -42.71 -4.52
CA ASP A 176 1.66 -42.64 -5.70
C ASP A 176 2.46 -41.33 -5.79
N ARG A 177 2.03 -40.28 -5.08
CA ARG A 177 2.73 -38.99 -5.07
C ARG A 177 4.02 -39.08 -4.25
N PRO A 178 5.14 -38.50 -4.73
CA PRO A 178 6.40 -38.51 -4.02
C PRO A 178 6.38 -37.62 -2.77
N HIS A 179 5.66 -36.51 -2.81
CA HIS A 179 5.43 -35.59 -1.69
C HIS A 179 4.15 -34.80 -1.94
N GLY A 180 3.58 -34.22 -0.89
CA GLY A 180 2.39 -33.39 -0.98
C GLY A 180 1.41 -33.63 0.15
N THR A 181 0.31 -32.90 0.12
CA THR A 181 -0.82 -33.07 1.04
C THR A 181 -2.12 -33.22 0.26
N ARG A 182 -2.98 -34.13 0.73
CA ARG A 182 -4.35 -34.31 0.26
C ARG A 182 -5.29 -34.17 1.43
N ILE A 183 -6.21 -33.21 1.36
CA ILE A 183 -7.27 -33.01 2.32
C ILE A 183 -8.62 -33.36 1.67
N SER A 184 -9.47 -34.06 2.41
CA SER A 184 -10.84 -34.37 2.04
C SER A 184 -11.79 -34.10 3.20
N PHE A 185 -12.82 -33.30 2.95
CA PHE A 185 -13.82 -32.91 3.95
C PHE A 185 -15.21 -32.87 3.33
N THR A 186 -16.22 -33.22 4.14
CA THR A 186 -17.63 -33.20 3.75
C THR A 186 -18.32 -32.04 4.46
N LEU A 187 -19.06 -31.20 3.74
CA LEU A 187 -19.82 -30.11 4.35
C LEU A 187 -21.23 -30.02 3.77
N GLU A 188 -22.16 -29.44 4.55
CA GLU A 188 -23.46 -29.04 4.01
C GLU A 188 -23.29 -27.77 3.17
N ALA A 189 -23.58 -27.85 1.88
CA ALA A 189 -23.38 -26.78 0.91
C ALA A 189 -24.43 -26.82 -0.20
N ASP A 190 -24.38 -25.86 -1.13
CA ASP A 190 -25.10 -25.93 -2.41
C ASP A 190 -24.28 -25.28 -3.54
N MET A 191 -24.61 -25.62 -4.79
CA MET A 191 -23.94 -25.10 -5.99
C MET A 191 -24.60 -23.82 -6.58
N ARG A 192 -25.33 -23.03 -5.79
CA ARG A 192 -25.92 -21.76 -6.31
C ARG A 192 -24.84 -20.73 -6.65
N SER A 193 -23.70 -20.78 -5.97
CA SER A 193 -22.54 -19.91 -6.21
C SER A 193 -21.53 -20.49 -7.23
N ARG A 194 -21.99 -21.35 -8.16
CA ARG A 194 -21.10 -22.05 -9.10
C ARG A 194 -20.29 -21.09 -10.00
N VAL A 195 -20.91 -19.98 -10.42
CA VAL A 195 -20.22 -18.93 -11.18
C VAL A 195 -19.06 -18.34 -10.36
N GLN A 196 -19.29 -18.03 -9.08
CA GLN A 196 -18.26 -17.48 -8.20
C GLN A 196 -17.13 -18.48 -7.92
N LEU A 197 -17.44 -19.78 -7.87
CA LEU A 197 -16.43 -20.83 -7.78
C LEU A 197 -15.53 -20.85 -9.02
N HIS A 198 -16.13 -20.78 -10.21
CA HIS A 198 -15.38 -20.75 -11.48
C HIS A 198 -14.53 -19.48 -11.59
N GLU A 199 -15.11 -18.33 -11.26
CA GLU A 199 -14.40 -17.05 -11.18
C GLU A 199 -13.21 -17.15 -10.21
N TYR A 200 -13.40 -17.72 -9.03
CA TYR A 200 -12.31 -17.92 -8.07
C TYR A 200 -11.15 -18.71 -8.67
N ILE A 201 -11.42 -19.87 -9.27
CA ILE A 201 -10.37 -20.72 -9.85
C ILE A 201 -9.70 -20.04 -11.06
N ARG A 202 -10.48 -19.45 -11.97
CA ARG A 202 -9.96 -18.71 -13.13
C ARG A 202 -9.08 -17.54 -12.70
N TYR A 203 -9.54 -16.73 -11.75
CA TYR A 203 -8.75 -15.61 -11.23
C TYR A 203 -7.51 -16.07 -10.46
N THR A 204 -7.58 -17.22 -9.78
CA THR A 204 -6.41 -17.84 -9.14
C THR A 204 -5.36 -18.22 -10.18
N ALA A 205 -5.76 -18.74 -11.34
CA ALA A 205 -4.85 -19.02 -12.44
C ALA A 205 -4.21 -17.75 -13.03
N ILE A 206 -4.98 -16.65 -13.15
CA ILE A 206 -4.46 -15.34 -13.60
C ILE A 206 -3.41 -14.79 -12.62
N ALA A 207 -3.68 -14.85 -11.31
CA ALA A 207 -2.77 -14.33 -10.29
C ALA A 207 -1.50 -15.19 -10.09
N ASN A 208 -1.56 -16.46 -10.49
CA ASN A 208 -0.50 -17.44 -10.27
C ASN A 208 -0.16 -18.15 -11.60
N PRO A 209 0.44 -17.45 -12.57
CA PRO A 209 0.73 -17.99 -13.90
C PRO A 209 1.69 -19.20 -13.88
N HIS A 210 2.43 -19.40 -12.79
CA HIS A 210 3.33 -20.53 -12.54
C HIS A 210 2.63 -21.76 -11.93
N ALA A 211 1.35 -21.66 -11.56
CA ALA A 211 0.58 -22.74 -10.98
C ALA A 211 -0.23 -23.48 -12.06
N ARG A 212 -0.33 -24.80 -11.90
CA ARG A 212 -1.34 -25.62 -12.59
C ARG A 212 -2.50 -25.82 -11.63
N VAL A 213 -3.73 -25.52 -12.05
CA VAL A 213 -4.93 -25.70 -11.25
C VAL A 213 -5.96 -26.50 -12.04
N GLU A 214 -6.44 -27.59 -11.47
CA GLU A 214 -7.44 -28.46 -12.07
C GLU A 214 -8.67 -28.52 -11.15
N LEU A 215 -9.84 -28.16 -11.69
CA LEU A 215 -11.12 -28.23 -11.01
C LEU A 215 -11.99 -29.28 -11.69
N VAL A 216 -12.27 -30.37 -10.98
CA VAL A 216 -13.26 -31.37 -11.36
C VAL A 216 -14.49 -31.18 -10.48
N GLU A 217 -15.58 -30.73 -11.07
CA GLU A 217 -16.87 -30.64 -10.38
C GLU A 217 -17.90 -31.54 -11.07
N PRO A 218 -19.09 -31.77 -10.47
CA PRO A 218 -19.99 -32.83 -10.92
C PRO A 218 -20.44 -32.78 -12.39
N ARG A 219 -20.36 -31.61 -13.06
CA ARG A 219 -20.80 -31.47 -14.46
C ARG A 219 -19.72 -30.99 -15.42
N GLU A 220 -18.66 -30.37 -14.93
CA GLU A 220 -17.64 -29.72 -15.77
C GLU A 220 -16.24 -29.98 -15.20
N HIS A 221 -15.27 -29.94 -16.10
CA HIS A 221 -13.87 -30.11 -15.79
C HIS A 221 -13.10 -28.94 -16.39
N PHE A 222 -12.41 -28.18 -15.54
CA PHE A 222 -11.60 -27.06 -15.93
C PHE A 222 -10.14 -27.36 -15.61
N LYS A 223 -9.27 -27.10 -16.59
CA LYS A 223 -7.83 -27.32 -16.47
C LYS A 223 -7.08 -26.08 -16.88
N PHE A 224 -6.39 -25.48 -15.93
CA PHE A 224 -5.57 -24.29 -16.12
C PHE A 224 -4.10 -24.71 -16.01
N GLU A 225 -3.43 -24.80 -17.16
CA GLU A 225 -2.00 -25.17 -17.21
C GLU A 225 -1.10 -24.03 -16.70
N ARG A 226 0.21 -24.27 -16.58
CA ARG A 226 1.18 -23.19 -16.33
C ARG A 226 1.36 -22.32 -17.58
N SER A 227 1.76 -21.07 -17.39
CA SER A 227 2.18 -20.15 -18.47
C SER A 227 3.63 -19.68 -18.30
N THR A 228 4.16 -19.74 -17.08
CA THR A 228 5.56 -19.47 -16.77
C THR A 228 6.12 -20.55 -15.85
N GLU A 229 7.42 -20.79 -15.92
CA GLU A 229 8.16 -21.59 -14.94
C GLU A 229 8.92 -20.71 -13.94
N GLU A 230 8.83 -19.38 -14.10
CA GLU A 230 9.42 -18.42 -13.18
C GLU A 230 8.67 -18.43 -11.85
N LYS A 231 9.43 -18.62 -10.77
CA LYS A 231 8.88 -18.65 -9.42
C LYS A 231 8.74 -17.21 -8.89
N PRO A 232 7.73 -16.96 -8.05
CA PRO A 232 7.67 -15.75 -7.24
C PRO A 232 8.97 -15.42 -6.51
N ALA A 233 9.25 -14.13 -6.33
CA ALA A 233 10.32 -13.67 -5.48
C ALA A 233 10.13 -14.16 -4.04
N VAL A 234 11.19 -14.66 -3.42
CA VAL A 234 11.20 -15.08 -2.02
C VAL A 234 11.08 -13.84 -1.14
N THR A 235 10.17 -13.86 -0.18
CA THR A 235 9.97 -12.78 0.77
C THR A 235 10.85 -12.96 2.01
N GLU A 236 11.27 -11.84 2.59
CA GLU A 236 11.96 -11.81 3.87
C GLU A 236 11.10 -11.12 4.93
N SER A 237 10.96 -11.73 6.12
CA SER A 237 10.27 -11.10 7.23
C SER A 237 10.96 -9.82 7.68
N ILE A 238 10.21 -8.71 7.71
CA ILE A 238 10.71 -7.42 8.17
C ILE A 238 10.39 -7.14 9.64
N ARG A 239 11.12 -6.18 10.21
CA ARG A 239 10.83 -5.63 11.53
C ARG A 239 9.64 -4.66 11.46
N PRO A 240 8.84 -4.53 12.54
CA PRO A 240 7.77 -3.55 12.61
C PRO A 240 8.25 -2.12 12.36
N HIS A 241 7.45 -1.35 11.62
CA HIS A 241 7.73 0.06 11.38
C HIS A 241 7.10 0.95 12.46
N PRO A 242 7.75 2.05 12.88
CA PRO A 242 7.26 2.90 13.99
C PRO A 242 5.83 3.45 13.83
N HIS A 243 5.41 3.80 12.62
CA HIS A 243 4.06 4.34 12.37
C HIS A 243 2.93 3.31 12.57
N GLY A 244 3.26 2.02 12.53
CA GLY A 244 2.30 0.91 12.61
C GLY A 244 2.13 0.29 13.98
N ILE A 245 2.77 0.85 14.99
CA ILE A 245 2.83 0.24 16.31
C ILE A 245 1.72 0.80 17.19
N GLU A 246 1.02 -0.10 17.86
CA GLU A 246 0.08 0.24 18.92
C GLU A 246 0.70 0.04 20.31
N VAL A 247 0.11 0.69 21.31
CA VAL A 247 0.58 0.65 22.71
C VAL A 247 0.68 -0.79 23.23
N GLY A 248 -0.33 -1.64 22.96
CA GLY A 248 -0.33 -3.03 23.41
C GLY A 248 0.81 -3.86 22.82
N TYR A 249 1.04 -3.69 21.52
CA TYR A 249 2.14 -4.37 20.82
C TYR A 249 3.51 -3.90 21.31
N LEU A 250 3.68 -2.59 21.53
CA LEU A 250 4.91 -2.03 22.09
C LEU A 250 5.20 -2.55 23.50
N ILE A 251 4.18 -2.72 24.34
CA ILE A 251 4.32 -3.31 25.70
C ILE A 251 4.83 -4.74 25.61
N LYS A 252 4.31 -5.54 24.66
CA LYS A 252 4.78 -6.91 24.42
C LYS A 252 6.23 -6.92 23.95
N MET A 253 6.58 -6.09 22.97
CA MET A 253 7.96 -5.95 22.47
C MET A 253 8.95 -5.53 23.56
N CYS A 254 8.54 -4.61 24.45
CA CYS A 254 9.33 -4.22 25.61
C CYS A 254 9.47 -5.36 26.63
N GLY A 255 8.50 -6.27 26.70
CA GLY A 255 8.54 -7.46 27.55
C GLY A 255 9.49 -8.55 27.03
N ASP A 256 9.61 -8.68 25.71
CA ASP A 256 10.44 -9.69 25.04
C ASP A 256 11.86 -9.17 24.75
N SER A 257 12.17 -7.92 25.14
CA SER A 257 13.45 -7.26 24.86
C SER A 257 14.45 -7.46 25.99
N GLU A 258 15.67 -7.85 25.64
CA GLU A 258 16.80 -7.95 26.57
C GLU A 258 17.52 -6.61 26.82
N THR A 259 17.30 -5.62 25.94
CA THR A 259 17.95 -4.31 26.07
C THR A 259 17.18 -3.37 26.99
N GLU A 260 17.89 -2.68 27.89
CA GLU A 260 17.30 -1.65 28.77
C GLU A 260 17.47 -0.21 28.22
N ALA A 261 18.34 -0.03 27.21
CA ALA A 261 18.61 1.26 26.60
C ALA A 261 17.64 1.56 25.45
N MET A 262 16.85 2.63 25.57
CA MET A 262 15.83 3.01 24.59
C MET A 262 16.41 3.22 23.18
N LEU A 263 17.58 3.87 23.07
CA LEU A 263 18.21 4.12 21.77
C LEU A 263 18.52 2.80 21.03
N LYS A 264 19.10 1.83 21.74
CA LYS A 264 19.46 0.52 21.18
C LYS A 264 18.22 -0.28 20.80
N PHE A 265 17.20 -0.27 21.67
CA PHE A 265 15.92 -0.91 21.40
C PHE A 265 15.24 -0.38 20.13
N LEU A 266 15.20 0.94 19.94
CA LEU A 266 14.61 1.56 18.75
C LEU A 266 15.35 1.15 17.47
N GLN A 267 16.69 1.03 17.52
CA GLN A 267 17.51 0.62 16.37
C GLN A 267 17.39 -0.87 16.04
N GLU A 268 17.31 -1.72 17.07
CA GLU A 268 17.30 -3.17 16.89
C GLU A 268 15.91 -3.71 16.54
N LYS A 269 14.85 -3.18 17.16
CA LYS A 269 13.50 -3.75 17.06
C LYS A 269 12.63 -3.16 15.95
N PHE A 270 13.01 -2.02 15.36
CA PHE A 270 12.21 -1.35 14.33
C PHE A 270 12.92 -1.29 12.98
N SER A 271 12.13 -1.32 11.90
CA SER A 271 12.63 -1.09 10.54
C SER A 271 12.84 0.40 10.27
N SER A 272 13.83 0.72 9.43
CA SER A 272 14.11 2.09 8.97
C SER A 272 14.49 3.11 10.08
N VAL A 273 14.85 2.65 11.29
CA VAL A 273 15.27 3.50 12.40
C VAL A 273 16.79 3.50 12.57
N GLY A 274 17.45 4.53 12.03
CA GLY A 274 18.86 4.81 12.27
C GLY A 274 19.12 5.58 13.57
N GLN A 275 20.38 5.88 13.87
CA GLN A 275 20.75 6.65 15.07
C GLN A 275 20.14 8.06 15.10
N LYS A 276 20.10 8.75 13.96
CA LYS A 276 19.50 10.09 13.85
C LYS A 276 18.00 10.05 14.14
N THR A 277 17.27 9.16 13.48
CA THR A 277 15.83 8.98 13.64
C THR A 277 15.48 8.54 15.07
N ALA A 278 16.25 7.62 15.66
CA ALA A 278 16.04 7.20 17.05
C ALA A 278 16.21 8.35 18.04
N LYS A 279 17.21 9.23 17.84
CA LYS A 279 17.40 10.44 18.65
C LYS A 279 16.24 11.42 18.48
N GLU A 280 15.69 11.56 17.27
CA GLU A 280 14.52 12.41 17.02
C GLU A 280 13.25 11.89 17.72
N ILE A 281 12.97 10.58 17.60
CA ILE A 281 11.85 9.93 18.31
C ILE A 281 11.99 10.14 19.82
N ILE A 282 13.19 9.94 20.35
CA ILE A 282 13.51 10.19 21.76
C ILE A 282 13.28 11.66 22.15
N GLY A 283 13.66 12.60 21.29
CA GLY A 283 13.43 14.03 21.49
C GLY A 283 11.94 14.36 21.61
N LYS A 284 11.13 13.89 20.65
CA LYS A 284 9.66 14.07 20.68
C LYS A 284 9.02 13.36 21.88
N PHE A 285 9.53 12.17 22.24
CA PHE A 285 9.08 11.47 23.45
C PHE A 285 9.37 12.28 24.72
N ARG A 286 10.56 12.88 24.84
CA ARG A 286 10.93 13.75 25.98
C ARG A 286 10.00 14.96 26.06
N ASP A 287 9.74 15.61 24.93
CA ASP A 287 8.82 16.75 24.85
C ASP A 287 7.40 16.40 25.33
N MET A 288 6.93 15.18 25.08
CA MET A 288 5.61 14.72 25.52
C MET A 288 5.57 14.17 26.94
N HIS A 289 6.64 13.48 27.35
CA HIS A 289 6.69 12.78 28.64
C HIS A 289 7.13 13.69 29.78
N TYR A 290 8.14 14.53 29.54
CA TYR A 290 8.69 15.48 30.53
C TYR A 290 8.25 16.92 30.30
N GLY A 291 7.86 17.29 29.08
CA GLY A 291 7.61 18.67 28.69
C GLY A 291 8.90 19.42 28.34
N ARG A 292 8.77 20.72 28.12
CA ARG A 292 9.91 21.65 28.01
C ARG A 292 9.94 22.61 29.20
N GLU A 293 11.11 23.17 29.47
CA GLU A 293 11.32 24.13 30.56
C GLU A 293 11.28 25.57 30.04
N MET A 294 10.59 26.44 30.80
CA MET A 294 10.59 27.88 30.56
C MET A 294 11.96 28.48 30.89
N LYS A 295 12.43 29.37 30.01
CA LYS A 295 13.53 30.29 30.31
C LYS A 295 12.95 31.55 30.94
N TRP A 296 13.40 31.89 32.13
CA TRP A 296 12.95 33.08 32.83
C TRP A 296 14.00 34.17 32.75
N LYS A 297 13.55 35.42 32.54
CA LYS A 297 14.40 36.59 32.74
C LYS A 297 14.80 36.69 34.20
N ILE A 298 16.04 37.11 34.43
CA ILE A 298 16.58 37.24 35.78
C ILE A 298 15.99 38.50 36.43
N PRO A 299 15.38 38.40 37.63
CA PRO A 299 14.84 39.54 38.35
C PRO A 299 15.98 40.41 38.92
N GLU A 300 15.70 41.68 39.22
CA GLU A 300 16.66 42.51 39.95
C GLU A 300 16.97 41.90 41.34
N LEU A 301 18.23 41.54 41.57
CA LEU A 301 18.71 40.92 42.81
C LEU A 301 19.15 41.95 43.87
N LYS A 302 18.76 43.23 43.73
CA LYS A 302 19.04 44.27 44.73
C LYS A 302 18.36 43.95 46.07
N GLY A 303 19.12 43.96 47.17
CA GLY A 303 18.59 43.70 48.51
C GLY A 303 18.42 42.22 48.89
N ILE A 304 18.86 41.28 48.05
CA ILE A 304 18.68 39.83 48.31
C ILE A 304 19.35 39.35 49.60
N LYS A 305 20.41 40.04 50.03
CA LYS A 305 21.10 39.77 51.30
C LYS A 305 20.15 39.87 52.50
N ASN A 306 19.40 40.97 52.60
CA ASN A 306 18.48 41.21 53.70
C ASN A 306 17.29 40.23 53.69
N GLU A 307 16.80 39.85 52.51
CA GLU A 307 15.71 38.86 52.38
C GLU A 307 16.14 37.44 52.73
N LEU A 308 17.37 37.06 52.39
CA LEU A 308 17.93 35.77 52.76
C LEU A 308 18.14 35.69 54.27
N GLU A 309 18.66 36.75 54.90
CA GLU A 309 18.85 36.85 56.35
C GLU A 309 17.48 36.79 57.09
N LEU A 310 16.49 37.59 56.68
CA LEU A 310 15.14 37.56 57.24
C LEU A 310 14.42 36.22 57.03
N GLY A 311 14.59 35.59 55.86
CA GLY A 311 13.99 34.31 55.52
C GLY A 311 14.58 33.12 56.28
N LEU A 312 15.85 33.21 56.68
CA LEU A 312 16.48 32.23 57.57
C LEU A 312 16.06 32.45 59.04
N SER A 313 15.97 33.71 59.49
CA SER A 313 15.50 34.04 60.85
C SER A 313 14.06 33.60 61.09
N SER A 314 13.15 33.84 60.13
CA SER A 314 11.72 33.46 60.23
C SER A 314 11.48 31.95 60.29
N LYS A 315 12.46 31.12 59.88
CA LYS A 315 12.40 29.65 59.95
C LYS A 315 13.18 29.07 61.14
N GLY A 316 13.63 29.90 62.08
CA GLY A 316 14.34 29.47 63.28
C GLY A 316 15.79 29.04 63.05
N LEU A 317 16.41 29.46 61.94
CA LEU A 317 17.80 29.15 61.55
C LEU A 317 18.73 30.35 61.84
N SER A 318 18.59 30.97 63.00
CA SER A 318 19.13 32.30 63.34
C SER A 318 20.66 32.41 63.51
N ASN A 319 21.41 31.30 63.46
CA ASN A 319 22.85 31.27 63.77
C ASN A 319 23.77 31.17 62.54
N LEU A 320 23.25 31.39 61.32
CA LEU A 320 24.01 31.29 60.08
C LEU A 320 23.95 32.60 59.30
N GLU A 321 24.99 33.43 59.42
CA GLU A 321 25.25 34.49 58.44
C GLU A 321 25.72 33.83 57.14
N ILE A 322 24.99 34.06 56.03
CA ILE A 322 25.47 33.63 54.72
C ILE A 322 26.68 34.51 54.37
N PRO A 323 27.86 33.93 54.06
CA PRO A 323 29.02 34.72 53.72
C PRO A 323 28.72 35.66 52.54
N THR A 324 29.10 36.94 52.68
CA THR A 324 28.82 37.95 51.64
C THR A 324 29.50 37.58 50.31
N LYS A 325 30.60 36.81 50.36
CA LYS A 325 31.28 36.22 49.18
C LYS A 325 30.37 35.25 48.42
N THR A 326 29.64 34.39 49.11
CA THR A 326 28.70 33.42 48.52
C THR A 326 27.53 34.13 47.84
N ILE A 327 27.00 35.18 48.47
CA ILE A 327 25.92 36.01 47.89
C ILE A 327 26.39 36.72 46.63
N ASN A 328 27.57 37.33 46.65
CA ASN A 328 28.14 38.00 45.49
C ASN A 328 28.44 37.02 44.35
N ARG A 329 28.88 35.79 44.65
CA ARG A 329 29.07 34.74 43.63
C ARG A 329 27.77 34.32 42.97
N ILE A 330 26.71 34.10 43.75
CA ILE A 330 25.37 33.80 43.22
C ILE A 330 24.89 34.96 42.34
N LYS A 331 25.05 36.20 42.80
CA LYS A 331 24.63 37.39 42.05
C LYS A 331 25.39 37.50 40.72
N ASN A 332 26.71 37.43 40.73
CA ASN A 332 27.54 37.57 39.53
C ASN A 332 27.24 36.45 38.51
N ARG A 333 27.17 35.19 38.95
CA ARG A 333 26.89 34.05 38.06
C ARG A 333 25.48 34.05 37.48
N LEU A 334 24.51 34.62 38.21
CA LEU A 334 23.17 34.83 37.67
C LEU A 334 23.17 36.01 36.70
N GLU A 335 23.70 37.18 37.09
CA GLU A 335 23.74 38.40 36.24
C GLU A 335 24.56 38.24 34.95
N GLU A 336 25.47 37.28 34.87
CA GLU A 336 26.17 36.89 33.63
C GLU A 336 25.25 36.27 32.56
N LYS A 337 24.05 35.81 32.93
CA LYS A 337 23.09 35.18 32.02
C LYS A 337 21.87 36.08 31.80
N ASP A 338 21.44 36.28 30.56
CA ASP A 338 20.21 37.05 30.28
C ASP A 338 18.92 36.30 30.65
N GLN A 339 18.95 34.98 30.54
CA GLN A 339 17.84 34.08 30.85
C GLN A 339 18.36 32.78 31.46
N ILE A 340 17.55 32.13 32.31
CA ILE A 340 17.94 30.90 32.99
C ILE A 340 16.77 29.90 33.09
N THR A 341 17.05 28.60 32.95
CA THR A 341 16.07 27.54 33.29
C THR A 341 16.16 27.12 34.75
N TYR A 342 15.20 26.34 35.26
CA TYR A 342 15.26 25.86 36.64
C TYR A 342 16.44 24.92 36.88
N ILE A 343 16.79 24.06 35.91
CA ILE A 343 17.96 23.17 36.02
C ILE A 343 19.25 23.98 36.13
N GLU A 344 19.45 24.94 35.22
CA GLU A 344 20.63 25.80 35.24
C GLU A 344 20.70 26.65 36.51
N PHE A 345 19.55 27.09 37.01
CA PHE A 345 19.43 27.77 38.31
C PHE A 345 19.86 26.86 39.46
N GLU A 346 19.37 25.62 39.52
CA GLU A 346 19.78 24.65 40.55
C GLU A 346 21.27 24.31 40.48
N GLU A 347 21.84 24.16 39.29
CA GLU A 347 23.28 23.95 39.09
C GLU A 347 24.08 25.14 39.60
N VAL A 348 23.74 26.36 39.15
CA VAL A 348 24.43 27.60 39.55
C VAL A 348 24.35 27.79 41.07
N ILE A 349 23.18 27.59 41.68
CA ILE A 349 23.00 27.71 43.13
C ILE A 349 23.74 26.61 43.88
N THR A 350 23.68 25.37 43.41
CA THR A 350 24.35 24.24 44.09
C THR A 350 25.87 24.34 44.02
N GLU A 351 26.43 24.68 42.85
CA GLU A 351 27.86 24.99 42.72
C GLU A 351 28.26 26.19 43.58
N SER A 352 27.43 27.24 43.57
CA SER A 352 27.69 28.44 44.35
C SER A 352 27.45 28.26 45.84
N LEU A 353 26.88 27.16 46.31
CA LEU A 353 26.75 26.83 47.73
C LEU A 353 27.80 25.80 48.19
N ASN A 354 28.34 25.01 47.25
CA ASN A 354 29.26 23.90 47.53
C ASN A 354 30.72 24.15 47.09
N SER A 355 31.07 25.37 46.69
CA SER A 355 32.44 25.68 46.24
C SER A 355 33.51 25.26 47.26
N VAL A 356 34.68 24.91 46.70
CA VAL A 356 35.84 24.39 47.44
C VAL A 356 36.58 25.49 48.20
N GLU A 357 36.40 26.76 47.80
CA GLU A 357 37.03 27.93 48.42
C GLU A 357 36.43 28.34 49.78
N ASP A 358 35.28 27.77 50.15
CA ASP A 358 34.58 28.06 51.41
C ASP A 358 35.03 27.07 52.50
N SER A 359 35.36 27.55 53.71
CA SER A 359 35.78 26.69 54.82
C SER A 359 34.67 25.69 55.19
N PRO A 360 34.95 24.52 55.79
CA PRO A 360 33.91 23.58 56.22
C PRO A 360 32.84 24.19 57.15
N LYS A 361 33.20 25.27 57.86
CA LYS A 361 32.30 26.05 58.74
C LYS A 361 31.38 27.04 57.98
N ASP A 362 31.74 27.40 56.75
CA ASP A 362 31.01 28.35 55.89
C ASP A 362 29.99 27.63 54.98
N ARG A 363 29.98 26.28 54.99
CA ARG A 363 29.05 25.46 54.21
C ARG A 363 27.69 25.36 54.90
N LEU A 364 26.68 25.89 54.22
CA LEU A 364 25.29 25.80 54.63
C LEU A 364 24.80 24.35 54.65
N ASP A 365 24.05 23.98 55.68
CA ASP A 365 23.42 22.67 55.79
C ASP A 365 22.29 22.48 54.76
N GLY A 366 21.91 21.22 54.49
CA GLY A 366 20.92 20.91 53.45
C GLY A 366 19.56 21.61 53.63
N LYS A 367 19.16 21.94 54.88
CA LYS A 367 17.94 22.70 55.16
C LYS A 367 18.10 24.18 54.81
N SER A 368 19.18 24.83 55.23
CA SER A 368 19.43 26.24 54.91
C SER A 368 19.61 26.45 53.41
N GLN A 369 20.32 25.56 52.72
CA GLN A 369 20.42 25.60 51.25
C GLN A 369 19.04 25.53 50.57
N LYS A 370 18.12 24.71 51.09
CA LYS A 370 16.74 24.61 50.57
C LYS A 370 15.94 25.89 50.83
N VAL A 371 16.19 26.60 51.93
CA VAL A 371 15.57 27.90 52.22
C VAL A 371 16.08 28.97 51.25
N VAL A 372 17.39 29.05 51.05
CA VAL A 372 18.03 29.96 50.08
C VAL A 372 17.48 29.74 48.67
N ARG A 373 17.42 28.47 48.21
CA ARG A 373 16.83 28.11 46.90
C ARG A 373 15.40 28.64 46.75
N ASN A 374 14.56 28.44 47.76
CA ASN A 374 13.15 28.85 47.70
C ASN A 374 12.97 30.38 47.70
N ILE A 375 13.78 31.11 48.48
CA ILE A 375 13.70 32.58 48.55
C ILE A 375 14.07 33.17 47.19
N ILE A 376 15.20 32.73 46.62
CA ILE A 376 15.66 33.23 45.33
C ILE A 376 14.66 32.85 44.24
N TRP A 377 14.16 31.60 44.20
CA TRP A 377 13.18 31.17 43.20
C TRP A 377 11.82 31.87 43.32
N ASN A 378 11.38 32.26 44.53
CA ASN A 378 10.15 33.02 44.70
C ASN A 378 10.22 34.40 44.02
N ARG A 379 11.41 35.01 43.93
CA ARG A 379 11.60 36.30 43.23
C ARG A 379 11.45 36.20 41.72
N PHE A 380 11.71 35.01 41.15
CA PHE A 380 11.38 34.73 39.76
C PHE A 380 9.86 34.67 39.54
N LYS A 381 9.04 34.28 40.55
CA LYS A 381 7.57 34.20 40.37
C LYS A 381 6.90 35.55 40.13
N GLU A 382 7.46 36.62 40.68
CA GLU A 382 6.93 37.98 40.49
C GLU A 382 7.18 38.51 39.07
N THR A 383 8.29 38.10 38.45
CA THR A 383 8.68 38.51 37.09
C THR A 383 8.15 37.58 36.00
N GLN A 384 7.79 36.33 36.34
CA GLN A 384 7.21 35.33 35.44
C GLN A 384 5.96 35.81 34.69
N ILE A 385 5.04 36.52 35.38
CA ILE A 385 3.78 37.00 34.78
C ILE A 385 4.06 38.05 33.70
N LEU A 386 4.91 39.04 34.00
CA LEU A 386 5.24 40.13 33.09
C LEU A 386 5.98 39.63 31.85
N TYR A 387 6.88 38.65 32.03
CA TYR A 387 7.59 38.02 30.91
C TYR A 387 6.65 37.29 29.96
N LEU A 388 5.75 36.46 30.48
CA LEU A 388 4.75 35.73 29.68
C LEU A 388 3.80 36.67 28.93
N ILE A 389 3.38 37.77 29.56
CA ILE A 389 2.58 38.81 28.90
C ILE A 389 3.34 39.41 27.72
N GLY A 390 4.63 39.75 27.90
CA GLY A 390 5.48 40.27 26.83
C GLY A 390 5.68 39.28 25.68
N LEU A 391 5.86 37.99 26.00
CA LEU A 391 6.01 36.92 25.01
C LEU A 391 4.73 36.69 24.20
N ILE A 392 3.57 36.69 24.85
CA ILE A 392 2.29 36.53 24.15
C ILE A 392 2.02 37.76 23.27
N ASN A 393 2.29 38.97 23.78
CA ASN A 393 2.09 40.20 23.02
C ASN A 393 3.00 40.33 21.79
N THR A 394 4.20 39.73 21.81
CA THR A 394 5.10 39.70 20.64
C THR A 394 4.64 38.69 19.58
N VAL A 395 3.98 37.62 20.00
CA VAL A 395 3.47 36.57 19.09
C VAL A 395 2.09 36.90 18.52
N THR A 396 1.26 37.64 19.26
CA THR A 396 -0.07 38.06 18.81
C THR A 396 -0.04 39.48 18.24
N ASP A 397 -0.15 39.60 16.92
CA ASP A 397 -0.14 40.84 16.13
C ASP A 397 -1.38 41.75 16.33
N SER A 398 -2.09 41.57 17.45
CA SER A 398 -3.33 42.27 17.73
C SER A 398 -3.32 42.74 19.18
N ARG A 399 -3.53 44.04 19.38
CA ARG A 399 -3.94 44.67 20.64
C ARG A 399 -5.29 44.11 21.13
N LYS A 400 -5.39 42.81 21.36
CA LYS A 400 -6.58 42.17 21.94
C LYS A 400 -6.44 42.22 23.46
N GLU A 401 -7.48 42.81 24.07
CA GLU A 401 -7.74 42.98 25.50
C GLU A 401 -6.63 42.46 26.42
N GLU A 402 -5.82 43.38 26.96
CA GLU A 402 -4.74 43.12 27.92
C GLU A 402 -5.17 42.19 29.07
N GLU A 403 -6.46 42.23 29.42
CA GLU A 403 -7.12 41.38 30.41
C GLU A 403 -7.15 39.88 30.03
N LEU A 404 -7.30 39.56 28.75
CA LEU A 404 -7.31 38.18 28.26
C LEU A 404 -5.89 37.59 28.25
N VAL A 405 -4.89 38.36 27.84
CA VAL A 405 -3.47 37.97 27.89
C VAL A 405 -3.02 37.76 29.35
N ARG A 406 -3.42 38.64 30.26
CA ARG A 406 -3.17 38.48 31.71
C ARG A 406 -3.82 37.22 32.28
N ARG A 407 -5.06 36.90 31.88
CA ARG A 407 -5.76 35.67 32.30
C ARG A 407 -5.08 34.39 31.81
N VAL A 408 -4.67 34.37 30.53
CA VAL A 408 -3.92 33.24 29.94
C VAL A 408 -2.59 33.04 30.66
N SER A 409 -1.80 34.11 30.81
CA SER A 409 -0.50 34.07 31.49
C SER A 409 -0.61 33.58 32.93
N SER A 410 -1.60 34.09 33.68
CA SER A 410 -1.84 33.69 35.07
C SER A 410 -2.21 32.21 35.21
N LYS A 411 -2.98 31.67 34.27
CA LYS A 411 -3.41 30.27 34.30
C LYS A 411 -2.26 29.32 33.92
N ILE A 412 -1.45 29.67 32.93
CA ILE A 412 -0.23 28.94 32.57
C ILE A 412 0.71 28.85 33.78
N ILE A 413 0.93 29.97 34.49
CA ILE A 413 1.76 30.00 35.70
C ILE A 413 1.19 29.12 36.82
N ARG A 414 -0.13 29.12 37.03
CA ARG A 414 -0.76 28.20 38.01
C ARG A 414 -0.52 26.73 37.67
N ILE A 415 -0.53 26.36 36.38
CA ILE A 415 -0.25 24.99 35.94
C ILE A 415 1.23 24.66 36.18
N LEU A 416 2.13 25.55 35.75
CA LEU A 416 3.57 25.43 35.97
C LEU A 416 3.91 25.25 37.46
N GLN A 417 3.22 25.98 38.34
CA GLN A 417 3.41 25.91 39.80
C GLN A 417 2.76 24.68 40.46
N ARG A 418 1.68 24.12 39.90
CA ARG A 418 0.95 22.98 40.48
C ARG A 418 1.60 21.64 40.21
N LYS A 419 2.14 21.41 39.01
CA LYS A 419 2.61 20.07 38.60
C LYS A 419 4.07 19.80 38.91
N THR A 420 4.95 20.81 38.82
CA THR A 420 6.39 20.61 39.04
C THR A 420 7.03 21.83 39.70
N SER A 421 7.90 21.61 40.70
CA SER A 421 8.75 22.68 41.24
C SER A 421 9.67 23.31 40.18
N ARG A 422 9.84 22.62 39.04
CA ARG A 422 10.75 22.95 37.93
C ARG A 422 10.12 23.78 36.81
N GLY A 423 8.80 24.03 36.83
CA GLY A 423 8.13 24.83 35.80
C GLY A 423 8.14 24.19 34.40
N ARG A 424 7.78 22.91 34.32
CA ARG A 424 7.67 22.16 33.06
C ARG A 424 6.24 22.19 32.52
N ILE A 425 6.11 22.25 31.20
CA ILE A 425 4.82 22.18 30.51
C ILE A 425 4.96 21.36 29.23
N THR A 426 3.95 20.54 28.94
CA THR A 426 3.83 19.83 27.64
C THR A 426 3.00 20.64 26.65
N LYS A 427 3.18 20.40 25.35
CA LYS A 427 2.44 21.10 24.30
C LYS A 427 0.91 20.91 24.43
N ASN A 428 0.48 19.68 24.71
CA ASN A 428 -0.94 19.35 24.91
C ASN A 428 -1.53 20.08 26.14
N GLU A 429 -0.78 20.23 27.24
CA GLU A 429 -1.24 21.00 28.40
C GLU A 429 -1.37 22.49 28.09
N LEU A 430 -0.46 23.04 27.28
CA LEU A 430 -0.55 24.43 26.82
C LEU A 430 -1.80 24.64 25.96
N GLU A 431 -2.07 23.72 25.03
CA GLU A 431 -3.27 23.72 24.20
C GLU A 431 -4.56 23.59 25.03
N GLN A 432 -4.63 22.63 25.95
CA GLN A 432 -5.77 22.45 26.86
C GLN A 432 -5.99 23.68 27.74
N CYS A 433 -4.93 24.29 28.25
CA CYS A 433 -5.03 25.50 29.06
C CYS A 433 -5.70 26.63 28.28
N ILE A 434 -5.33 26.82 27.01
CA ILE A 434 -5.88 27.85 26.12
C ILE A 434 -7.33 27.50 25.69
N LEU A 435 -7.65 26.22 25.49
CA LEU A 435 -9.00 25.73 25.20
C LEU A 435 -9.97 25.97 26.36
N GLU A 436 -9.60 25.58 27.59
CA GLU A 436 -10.44 25.74 28.77
C GLU A 436 -10.76 27.22 29.09
N ILE A 437 -9.88 28.15 28.72
CA ILE A 437 -10.12 29.59 28.91
C ILE A 437 -11.27 30.07 28.02
N ASN A 438 -11.42 29.51 26.82
CA ASN A 438 -12.53 29.85 25.92
C ASN A 438 -13.87 29.23 26.38
N ASN A 439 -13.86 28.01 26.91
CA ASN A 439 -15.08 27.29 27.28
C ASN A 439 -15.76 27.80 28.56
N ARG A 440 -15.05 28.50 29.46
CA ARG A 440 -15.65 29.11 30.67
C ARG A 440 -16.41 30.42 30.40
N ASN A 441 -16.39 30.92 29.17
CA ASN A 441 -17.17 32.08 28.78
C ASN A 441 -18.61 31.66 28.48
N ASN A 442 -19.45 31.60 29.52
CA ASN A 442 -20.91 31.48 29.45
C ASN A 442 -21.54 32.66 28.66
N GLY A 443 -21.41 32.66 27.33
CA GLY A 443 -22.26 33.45 26.43
C GLY A 443 -22.27 34.98 26.60
N ARG A 444 -21.27 35.61 27.24
CA ARG A 444 -21.12 37.08 27.26
C ARG A 444 -19.91 37.52 26.44
N VAL A 445 -20.18 38.43 25.51
CA VAL A 445 -19.34 38.85 24.38
C VAL A 445 -18.20 39.78 24.83
N SER A 446 -16.95 39.30 24.77
CA SER A 446 -15.80 39.97 24.12
C SER A 446 -14.60 39.01 24.12
N GLY A 447 -13.92 38.87 22.97
CA GLY A 447 -12.61 38.21 22.87
C GLY A 447 -12.58 36.67 22.99
N SER A 448 -13.12 35.93 22.02
CA SER A 448 -12.69 34.54 21.80
C SER A 448 -11.38 34.54 21.01
N ILE A 449 -10.41 33.72 21.44
CA ILE A 449 -9.20 33.48 20.63
C ILE A 449 -9.61 32.54 19.50
N GLY A 450 -9.55 33.01 18.25
CA GLY A 450 -9.76 32.18 17.06
C GLY A 450 -8.67 31.11 16.94
N GLU A 451 -8.98 30.00 16.26
CA GLU A 451 -8.12 28.81 16.16
C GLU A 451 -6.69 29.13 15.67
N VAL A 452 -6.57 29.93 14.61
CA VAL A 452 -5.27 30.40 14.07
C VAL A 452 -4.46 31.19 15.09
N SER A 453 -5.10 32.02 15.91
CA SER A 453 -4.41 32.78 16.97
C SER A 453 -3.96 31.88 18.12
N ARG A 454 -4.70 30.80 18.42
CA ARG A 454 -4.30 29.82 19.46
C ARG A 454 -3.05 29.08 19.03
N GLU A 455 -3.04 28.59 17.80
CA GLU A 455 -1.90 27.86 17.25
C GLU A 455 -0.65 28.72 17.23
N LYS A 456 -0.76 30.00 16.83
CA LYS A 456 0.34 30.97 16.91
C LYS A 456 0.85 31.15 18.34
N ILE A 457 -0.03 31.35 19.32
CA ILE A 457 0.36 31.51 20.74
C ILE A 457 1.05 30.26 21.27
N VAL A 458 0.47 29.08 21.00
CA VAL A 458 1.03 27.79 21.43
C VAL A 458 2.42 27.59 20.84
N ASN A 459 2.58 27.75 19.52
CA ASN A 459 3.85 27.55 18.85
C ASN A 459 4.88 28.61 19.28
N GLY A 460 4.50 29.89 19.36
CA GLY A 460 5.40 30.95 19.80
C GLY A 460 5.89 30.79 21.25
N ILE A 461 5.03 30.34 22.16
CA ILE A 461 5.47 29.98 23.52
C ILE A 461 6.36 28.72 23.47
N TRP A 462 5.97 27.70 22.71
CA TRP A 462 6.66 26.40 22.66
C TRP A 462 8.08 26.48 22.08
N ASP A 463 8.29 27.36 21.09
CA ASP A 463 9.59 27.56 20.43
C ASP A 463 10.61 28.24 21.35
N GLU A 464 10.14 29.02 22.32
CA GLU A 464 10.98 29.71 23.33
C GLU A 464 11.36 28.78 24.51
N LEU A 465 10.69 27.63 24.64
CA LEU A 465 10.98 26.65 25.71
C LEU A 465 12.24 25.82 25.40
N LYS A 466 13.05 25.56 26.41
CA LYS A 466 14.25 24.72 26.29
C LYS A 466 13.90 23.23 26.31
N ILE A 467 14.46 22.47 25.37
CA ILE A 467 14.37 21.01 25.33
C ILE A 467 15.15 20.42 26.52
N ILE A 468 14.56 19.40 27.16
CA ILE A 468 15.12 18.76 28.36
C ILE A 468 16.05 17.60 27.97
N GLU A 469 17.17 17.48 28.69
CA GLU A 469 18.15 16.39 28.51
C GLU A 469 18.08 15.28 29.57
N ASP A 470 17.07 15.31 30.46
CA ASP A 470 16.84 14.31 31.51
C ASP A 470 17.01 12.86 31.00
N PRO A 471 17.56 11.97 31.86
CA PRO A 471 17.78 10.57 31.50
C PRO A 471 16.43 9.89 31.23
N ILE A 472 16.38 9.19 30.11
CA ILE A 472 15.19 8.48 29.63
C ILE A 472 14.93 7.28 30.55
N PRO A 473 13.66 6.94 30.87
CA PRO A 473 13.36 5.77 31.67
C PRO A 473 13.83 4.50 30.95
N LYS A 474 14.37 3.56 31.73
CA LYS A 474 14.69 2.22 31.25
C LYS A 474 13.45 1.49 30.76
N ILE A 475 13.62 0.53 29.85
CA ILE A 475 12.50 -0.19 29.21
C ILE A 475 11.67 -0.97 30.23
N SER A 476 12.31 -1.57 31.24
CA SER A 476 11.62 -2.25 32.35
C SER A 476 10.70 -1.34 33.16
N VAL A 477 11.05 -0.05 33.28
CA VAL A 477 10.22 0.96 33.94
C VAL A 477 9.11 1.44 33.01
N LEU A 478 9.44 1.67 31.73
CA LEU A 478 8.49 2.12 30.72
C LEU A 478 7.33 1.13 30.56
N LYS A 479 7.61 -0.19 30.56
CA LYS A 479 6.60 -1.26 30.41
C LYS A 479 5.45 -1.16 31.42
N LYS A 480 5.71 -0.65 32.61
CA LYS A 480 4.71 -0.52 33.68
C LYS A 480 3.87 0.75 33.56
N ASN A 481 4.28 1.72 32.74
CA ASN A 481 3.61 3.00 32.59
C ASN A 481 2.93 3.13 31.22
N LYS A 482 1.62 2.85 31.18
CA LYS A 482 0.81 2.93 29.95
C LYS A 482 0.81 4.32 29.31
N ASN A 483 0.83 5.39 30.10
CA ASN A 483 0.85 6.76 29.58
C ASN A 483 2.18 7.08 28.91
N ALA A 484 3.29 6.65 29.51
CA ALA A 484 4.61 6.80 28.89
C ALA A 484 4.72 6.00 27.58
N MET A 485 4.15 4.79 27.53
CA MET A 485 4.08 4.02 26.28
C MET A 485 3.25 4.71 25.20
N SER A 486 2.10 5.27 25.57
CA SER A 486 1.27 6.06 24.66
C SER A 486 2.06 7.23 24.07
N ASN A 487 2.77 7.99 24.90
CA ASN A 487 3.61 9.10 24.45
C ASN A 487 4.72 8.64 23.49
N LEU A 488 5.32 7.47 23.73
CA LEU A 488 6.36 6.92 22.85
C LEU A 488 5.78 6.52 21.48
N VAL A 489 4.60 5.90 21.45
CA VAL A 489 3.89 5.58 20.19
C VAL A 489 3.56 6.86 19.41
N THR A 490 3.02 7.87 20.07
CA THR A 490 2.72 9.15 19.41
C THR A 490 4.00 9.82 18.88
N ALA A 491 5.10 9.77 19.64
CA ALA A 491 6.39 10.30 19.19
C ALA A 491 6.92 9.55 17.95
N MET A 492 6.73 8.23 17.88
CA MET A 492 7.06 7.43 16.70
C MET A 492 6.23 7.85 15.49
N GLN A 493 4.91 8.02 15.64
CA GLN A 493 3.98 8.37 14.57
C GLN A 493 4.21 9.78 14.00
N LEU A 494 4.65 10.73 14.85
CA LEU A 494 4.96 12.11 14.42
C LEU A 494 6.35 12.27 13.83
N THR A 495 7.23 11.27 13.94
CA THR A 495 8.58 11.35 13.38
C THR A 495 8.56 10.94 11.90
N ASP A 496 9.26 11.69 11.06
CA ASP A 496 9.41 11.31 9.66
C ASP A 496 10.41 10.15 9.58
N VAL A 497 9.90 8.98 9.18
CA VAL A 497 10.67 7.74 9.07
C VAL A 497 10.60 7.29 7.63
N ARG A 498 11.73 6.86 7.07
CA ARG A 498 11.79 6.32 5.72
C ARG A 498 10.84 5.13 5.60
N ALA A 499 10.25 4.98 4.43
CA ALA A 499 9.38 3.84 4.12
C ALA A 499 10.05 2.50 4.49
N PRO A 500 9.26 1.51 4.94
CA PRO A 500 9.75 0.16 5.17
C PRO A 500 10.29 -0.45 3.86
N PRO A 501 11.25 -1.39 3.96
CA PRO A 501 11.78 -2.07 2.78
C PRO A 501 10.71 -2.96 2.14
N THR A 502 10.85 -3.19 0.82
CA THR A 502 9.88 -3.93 0.00
C THR A 502 10.23 -5.40 -0.22
N ASN A 503 11.38 -5.87 0.29
CA ASN A 503 11.82 -7.27 0.22
C ASN A 503 10.90 -8.25 0.98
N CYS A 504 9.99 -7.74 1.81
CA CYS A 504 8.93 -8.52 2.43
C CYS A 504 7.71 -8.77 1.52
N LEU A 505 7.68 -8.15 0.34
CA LEU A 505 6.59 -8.28 -0.63
C LEU A 505 7.05 -9.10 -1.84
N SER A 506 6.12 -9.90 -2.35
CA SER A 506 6.21 -10.64 -3.60
C SER A 506 4.98 -10.28 -4.43
N PRO A 507 4.98 -9.12 -5.14
CA PRO A 507 3.92 -8.76 -6.05
C PRO A 507 3.79 -9.78 -7.20
N ILE A 508 2.72 -9.73 -8.00
CA ILE A 508 2.57 -10.67 -9.13
C ILE A 508 3.61 -10.35 -10.20
N GLY A 509 3.82 -9.06 -10.48
CA GLY A 509 4.74 -8.58 -11.50
C GLY A 509 4.03 -8.25 -12.82
N ILE A 510 4.58 -7.27 -13.54
CA ILE A 510 4.01 -6.70 -14.77
C ILE A 510 3.84 -7.77 -15.85
N ASP A 511 4.89 -8.56 -16.09
CA ASP A 511 4.92 -9.60 -17.12
C ASP A 511 4.01 -10.78 -16.77
N ASN A 512 3.97 -11.16 -15.50
CA ASN A 512 3.12 -12.25 -14.99
C ASN A 512 1.64 -11.90 -15.05
N ILE A 513 1.25 -10.66 -14.71
CA ILE A 513 -0.13 -10.18 -14.88
C ILE A 513 -0.51 -10.26 -16.36
N GLU A 514 0.36 -9.79 -17.25
CA GLU A 514 0.07 -9.81 -18.68
C GLU A 514 -0.02 -11.24 -19.24
N SER A 515 0.89 -12.13 -18.85
CA SER A 515 0.87 -13.56 -19.22
C SER A 515 -0.40 -14.26 -18.74
N GLY A 516 -0.77 -14.06 -17.47
CA GLY A 516 -2.00 -14.62 -16.90
C GLY A 516 -3.25 -14.12 -17.63
N MET A 517 -3.32 -12.82 -17.94
CA MET A 517 -4.44 -12.27 -18.70
C MET A 517 -4.48 -12.78 -20.14
N ARG A 518 -3.35 -12.85 -20.85
CA ARG A 518 -3.30 -13.33 -22.25
C ARG A 518 -3.78 -14.76 -22.41
N LYS A 519 -3.60 -15.57 -21.38
CA LYS A 519 -4.03 -16.97 -21.37
C LYS A 519 -5.52 -17.12 -21.11
N GLU A 520 -6.04 -16.40 -20.13
CA GLU A 520 -7.40 -16.60 -19.62
C GLU A 520 -8.43 -15.62 -20.20
N VAL A 521 -7.98 -14.56 -20.87
CA VAL A 521 -8.81 -13.52 -21.48
C VAL A 521 -8.47 -13.42 -22.96
N ASP A 522 -9.45 -13.70 -23.80
CA ASP A 522 -9.34 -13.51 -25.25
C ASP A 522 -9.56 -12.03 -25.62
N ALA A 523 -8.46 -11.29 -25.76
CA ALA A 523 -8.45 -9.86 -26.04
C ALA A 523 -7.37 -9.49 -27.08
N GLU A 524 -7.56 -8.35 -27.73
CA GLU A 524 -6.65 -7.83 -28.78
C GLU A 524 -5.48 -7.02 -28.19
N PHE A 525 -5.73 -6.37 -27.05
CA PHE A 525 -4.80 -5.43 -26.44
C PHE A 525 -4.64 -5.74 -24.96
N PHE A 526 -3.38 -5.74 -24.50
CA PHE A 526 -3.00 -5.94 -23.10
C PHE A 526 -2.05 -4.84 -22.66
N SER A 527 -2.15 -4.48 -21.38
CA SER A 527 -1.24 -3.53 -20.75
C SER A 527 -1.25 -3.72 -19.24
N SER A 528 -0.07 -3.84 -18.65
CA SER A 528 0.12 -3.85 -17.20
C SER A 528 1.03 -2.69 -16.73
N ASN A 529 0.98 -2.42 -15.43
CA ASN A 529 1.86 -1.50 -14.72
C ASN A 529 1.95 -1.85 -13.23
N SER A 530 3.10 -1.59 -12.62
CA SER A 530 3.34 -1.74 -11.17
C SER A 530 3.83 -0.40 -10.62
N ARG A 531 3.28 0.03 -9.49
CA ARG A 531 3.63 1.31 -8.85
C ARG A 531 4.74 1.12 -7.82
N GLU A 532 5.43 2.20 -7.50
CA GLU A 532 6.35 2.23 -6.37
C GLU A 532 5.62 1.96 -5.05
N ALA A 533 6.30 1.34 -4.10
CA ALA A 533 5.71 1.01 -2.82
C ALA A 533 5.42 2.27 -2.00
N ILE A 534 4.21 2.32 -1.46
CA ILE A 534 3.80 3.29 -0.44
C ILE A 534 3.81 2.61 0.94
N ALA A 535 3.61 3.38 2.00
CA ALA A 535 3.51 2.84 3.36
C ALA A 535 2.20 3.30 4.01
N TYR A 536 1.49 2.37 4.66
CA TYR A 536 0.32 2.68 5.46
C TYR A 536 0.35 1.85 6.75
N GLY A 537 0.15 2.50 7.90
CA GLY A 537 0.19 1.80 9.19
C GLY A 537 1.50 1.03 9.40
N GLY A 538 2.61 1.52 8.83
CA GLY A 538 3.90 0.86 8.92
C GLY A 538 4.09 -0.39 8.04
N ASP A 539 3.11 -0.74 7.21
CA ASP A 539 3.19 -1.85 6.27
C ASP A 539 3.43 -1.31 4.86
N PRO A 540 4.42 -1.84 4.10
CA PRO A 540 4.63 -1.47 2.71
C PRO A 540 3.49 -2.02 1.85
N ILE A 541 3.04 -1.22 0.88
CA ILE A 541 1.97 -1.57 -0.04
C ILE A 541 2.42 -1.31 -1.47
N VAL A 542 2.33 -2.32 -2.34
CA VAL A 542 2.54 -2.22 -3.78
C VAL A 542 1.21 -2.44 -4.48
N ILE A 543 0.91 -1.60 -5.48
CA ILE A 543 -0.31 -1.69 -6.27
C ILE A 543 0.05 -1.94 -7.73
N GLU A 544 -0.60 -2.93 -8.33
CA GLU A 544 -0.42 -3.32 -9.72
C GLU A 544 -1.76 -3.26 -10.44
N ALA A 545 -1.74 -2.87 -11.70
CA ALA A 545 -2.92 -2.84 -12.55
C ALA A 545 -2.62 -3.53 -13.88
N GLY A 546 -3.57 -4.31 -14.37
CA GLY A 546 -3.57 -4.96 -15.68
C GLY A 546 -4.87 -4.65 -16.41
N LEU A 547 -4.80 -4.47 -17.73
CA LEU A 547 -5.95 -4.15 -18.56
C LEU A 547 -5.88 -4.98 -19.85
N ALA A 548 -7.00 -5.63 -20.18
CA ALA A 548 -7.23 -6.29 -21.45
C ALA A 548 -8.45 -5.68 -22.14
N TYR A 549 -8.39 -5.52 -23.48
CA TYR A 549 -9.46 -4.90 -24.26
C TYR A 549 -9.68 -5.59 -25.61
N GLY A 550 -10.95 -5.73 -26.01
CA GLY A 550 -11.36 -6.28 -27.30
C GLY A 550 -11.55 -7.80 -27.30
N GLY A 551 -11.43 -8.43 -28.47
CA GLY A 551 -11.60 -9.87 -28.63
C GLY A 551 -13.02 -10.35 -28.39
N ASN A 552 -13.17 -11.41 -27.60
CA ASN A 552 -14.46 -12.01 -27.27
C ASN A 552 -15.14 -11.40 -26.03
N LEU A 553 -14.56 -10.33 -25.47
CA LEU A 553 -15.19 -9.58 -24.39
C LEU A 553 -16.48 -8.90 -24.86
N GLU A 554 -17.51 -8.95 -24.02
CA GLU A 554 -18.82 -8.37 -24.31
C GLU A 554 -18.76 -6.83 -24.42
N LYS A 555 -19.36 -6.28 -25.47
CA LYS A 555 -19.28 -4.83 -25.76
C LYS A 555 -20.26 -3.98 -24.95
N GLU A 556 -21.44 -4.52 -24.65
CA GLU A 556 -22.56 -3.76 -24.06
C GLU A 556 -22.70 -3.94 -22.54
N SER A 557 -21.95 -4.88 -21.96
CA SER A 557 -21.98 -5.14 -20.52
C SER A 557 -21.01 -4.24 -19.75
N SER A 558 -21.16 -4.23 -18.43
CA SER A 558 -20.18 -3.61 -17.55
C SER A 558 -18.85 -4.34 -17.66
N ILE A 559 -17.76 -3.58 -17.56
CA ILE A 559 -16.41 -4.16 -17.59
C ILE A 559 -16.25 -5.28 -16.54
N GLU A 560 -15.43 -6.27 -16.87
CA GLU A 560 -15.00 -7.30 -15.92
C GLU A 560 -13.96 -6.68 -14.98
N LEU A 561 -14.23 -6.64 -13.68
CA LEU A 561 -13.30 -6.10 -12.67
C LEU A 561 -12.79 -7.23 -11.78
N VAL A 562 -11.53 -7.59 -11.97
CA VAL A 562 -10.83 -8.61 -11.20
C VAL A 562 -9.99 -7.94 -10.11
N ARG A 563 -10.24 -8.32 -8.86
CA ARG A 563 -9.61 -7.71 -7.68
C ARG A 563 -8.76 -8.75 -6.97
N PHE A 564 -7.52 -8.40 -6.66
CA PHE A 564 -6.60 -9.25 -5.92
C PHE A 564 -6.05 -8.56 -4.67
N ALA A 565 -5.89 -9.33 -3.60
CA ALA A 565 -5.14 -8.95 -2.42
C ALA A 565 -4.14 -10.07 -2.08
N ASN A 566 -2.85 -9.76 -2.03
CA ASN A 566 -1.78 -10.74 -1.80
C ASN A 566 -1.90 -12.00 -2.68
N ARG A 567 -2.18 -11.82 -3.98
CA ARG A 567 -2.47 -12.90 -4.97
C ARG A 567 -3.72 -13.75 -4.71
N VAL A 568 -4.58 -13.36 -3.76
CA VAL A 568 -5.87 -13.99 -3.50
C VAL A 568 -6.98 -13.23 -4.25
N PRO A 569 -7.79 -13.90 -5.08
CA PRO A 569 -8.95 -13.29 -5.73
C PRO A 569 -10.04 -12.88 -4.73
N LEU A 570 -10.60 -11.69 -4.94
CA LEU A 570 -11.72 -11.16 -4.16
C LEU A 570 -13.02 -11.25 -4.97
N VAL A 571 -13.76 -12.34 -4.79
CA VAL A 571 -14.96 -12.64 -5.59
C VAL A 571 -16.24 -12.02 -5.01
N TYR A 572 -16.33 -11.87 -3.69
CA TYR A 572 -17.51 -11.30 -3.02
C TYR A 572 -17.38 -9.82 -2.66
N GLN A 573 -18.51 -9.20 -2.27
CA GLN A 573 -18.59 -7.84 -1.71
C GLN A 573 -17.96 -6.73 -2.55
N GLN A 574 -18.05 -6.83 -3.89
CA GLN A 574 -17.48 -5.84 -4.80
C GLN A 574 -17.95 -4.40 -4.49
N GLY A 575 -19.20 -4.20 -4.08
CA GLY A 575 -19.76 -2.87 -3.76
C GLY A 575 -19.10 -2.16 -2.57
N GLY A 576 -18.52 -2.89 -1.63
CA GLY A 576 -17.85 -2.33 -0.44
C GLY A 576 -16.36 -2.05 -0.62
N CYS A 577 -15.76 -2.54 -1.71
CA CYS A 577 -14.31 -2.50 -1.89
C CYS A 577 -13.80 -1.15 -2.41
N ALA A 578 -12.67 -0.69 -1.86
CA ALA A 578 -11.97 0.51 -2.32
C ALA A 578 -11.62 0.48 -3.81
N ILE A 579 -11.16 -0.66 -4.35
CA ILE A 579 -10.84 -0.80 -5.77
C ILE A 579 -12.05 -0.46 -6.65
N THR A 580 -13.21 -1.06 -6.34
CA THR A 580 -14.44 -0.83 -7.10
C THR A 580 -14.88 0.63 -7.02
N GLU A 581 -14.77 1.24 -5.85
CA GLU A 581 -15.11 2.64 -5.65
C GLU A 581 -14.23 3.56 -6.50
N VAL A 582 -12.92 3.32 -6.52
CA VAL A 582 -11.97 4.07 -7.38
C VAL A 582 -12.32 3.90 -8.85
N VAL A 583 -12.59 2.67 -9.31
CA VAL A 583 -12.99 2.40 -10.70
C VAL A 583 -14.27 3.15 -11.07
N ARG A 584 -15.26 3.22 -10.17
CA ARG A 584 -16.52 3.96 -10.40
C ARG A 584 -16.33 5.47 -10.49
N ASN A 585 -15.31 6.01 -9.83
CA ASN A 585 -15.05 7.45 -9.72
C ASN A 585 -14.15 7.98 -10.84
N ILE A 586 -13.44 7.12 -11.58
CA ILE A 586 -12.70 7.50 -12.77
C ILE A 586 -13.69 7.82 -13.91
N ASP A 587 -13.46 8.93 -14.62
CA ASP A 587 -14.20 9.28 -15.84
C ASP A 587 -13.62 8.54 -17.06
N TRP A 588 -14.21 7.40 -17.38
CA TRP A 588 -13.74 6.47 -18.41
C TRP A 588 -13.99 6.96 -19.84
N ARG A 589 -14.85 7.96 -20.03
CA ARG A 589 -15.08 8.61 -21.34
C ARG A 589 -13.80 9.24 -21.88
N ASN A 590 -12.94 9.72 -20.98
CA ASN A 590 -11.64 10.26 -21.34
C ASN A 590 -10.66 9.21 -21.90
N TYR A 591 -10.97 7.92 -21.73
CA TYR A 591 -10.18 6.78 -22.17
C TYR A 591 -10.85 5.95 -23.26
N GLY A 592 -12.00 6.40 -23.80
CA GLY A 592 -12.67 5.75 -24.93
C GLY A 592 -13.66 4.64 -24.56
N LEU A 593 -14.16 4.61 -23.33
CA LEU A 593 -15.25 3.72 -22.90
C LEU A 593 -16.52 4.50 -22.59
N ASP A 594 -17.65 3.80 -22.63
CA ASP A 594 -18.94 4.38 -22.32
C ASP A 594 -19.22 4.34 -20.81
N GLN A 595 -19.71 5.45 -20.27
CA GLN A 595 -20.05 5.57 -18.86
C GLN A 595 -21.16 6.61 -18.68
N SER A 596 -22.37 6.15 -18.38
CA SER A 596 -23.52 7.03 -18.21
C SER A 596 -23.28 8.01 -17.06
N LYS A 597 -23.44 9.32 -17.33
CA LYS A 597 -23.23 10.42 -16.35
C LYS A 597 -21.81 10.54 -15.77
N GLY A 598 -20.82 9.86 -16.34
CA GLY A 598 -19.41 9.94 -15.92
C GLY A 598 -19.13 9.39 -14.50
N LYS A 599 -20.06 8.62 -13.93
CA LYS A 599 -19.93 7.94 -12.64
C LYS A 599 -20.53 6.55 -12.71
N GLY A 600 -19.97 5.61 -11.97
CA GLY A 600 -20.41 4.21 -11.92
C GLY A 600 -19.53 3.30 -12.77
N MET A 601 -19.92 2.03 -12.92
CA MET A 601 -19.10 1.09 -13.70
C MET A 601 -19.15 1.47 -15.19
N PRO A 602 -17.99 1.55 -15.87
CA PRO A 602 -17.97 1.76 -17.31
C PRO A 602 -18.48 0.50 -18.03
N ARG A 603 -18.87 0.70 -19.29
CA ARG A 603 -19.30 -0.34 -20.22
C ARG A 603 -18.33 -0.43 -21.39
N GLY A 604 -18.14 -1.65 -21.87
CA GLY A 604 -17.24 -1.93 -22.98
C GLY A 604 -16.53 -3.27 -22.83
N PRO A 605 -15.90 -3.74 -23.93
CA PRO A 605 -15.20 -5.02 -23.97
C PRO A 605 -13.83 -4.91 -23.28
N MET A 606 -13.83 -4.75 -21.96
CA MET A 606 -12.64 -4.55 -21.14
C MET A 606 -12.66 -5.41 -19.88
N SER A 607 -11.51 -6.00 -19.58
CA SER A 607 -11.20 -6.65 -18.30
C SER A 607 -10.11 -5.86 -17.57
N LEU A 608 -10.37 -5.46 -16.33
CA LEU A 608 -9.46 -4.69 -15.49
C LEU A 608 -9.06 -5.52 -14.27
N VAL A 609 -7.76 -5.77 -14.14
CA VAL A 609 -7.14 -6.41 -12.99
C VAL A 609 -6.52 -5.35 -12.10
N VAL A 610 -6.79 -5.40 -10.80
CA VAL A 610 -6.10 -4.57 -9.80
C VAL A 610 -5.64 -5.46 -8.65
N HIS A 611 -4.36 -5.40 -8.35
CA HIS A 611 -3.71 -6.18 -7.30
C HIS A 611 -3.09 -5.27 -6.25
N ILE A 612 -3.29 -5.63 -4.98
CA ILE A 612 -2.64 -5.00 -3.83
C ILE A 612 -1.81 -6.04 -3.09
N ALA A 613 -0.51 -5.78 -2.95
CA ALA A 613 0.42 -6.57 -2.17
C ALA A 613 0.83 -5.81 -0.90
N SER A 614 0.67 -6.44 0.27
CA SER A 614 1.07 -5.88 1.57
C SER A 614 1.38 -6.99 2.58
N THR A 615 2.21 -6.71 3.58
CA THR A 615 2.35 -7.55 4.78
C THR A 615 1.03 -7.64 5.56
N ASN A 616 0.25 -6.56 5.54
CA ASN A 616 -1.06 -6.50 6.16
C ASN A 616 -2.04 -5.73 5.26
N VAL A 617 -2.93 -6.46 4.58
CA VAL A 617 -3.99 -5.85 3.77
C VAL A 617 -5.15 -5.41 4.68
N PRO A 618 -5.59 -4.14 4.60
CA PRO A 618 -6.69 -3.64 5.42
C PRO A 618 -8.03 -4.11 4.83
N PHE A 619 -8.56 -5.22 5.32
CA PHE A 619 -9.87 -5.74 4.93
C PHE A 619 -11.02 -5.08 5.72
N THR A 620 -12.22 -5.06 5.14
CA THR A 620 -13.44 -4.60 5.83
C THR A 620 -13.99 -5.60 6.83
N SER A 621 -13.63 -6.88 6.68
CA SER A 621 -14.08 -8.00 7.50
C SER A 621 -13.03 -9.11 7.54
N GLU A 622 -13.14 -10.01 8.53
CA GLU A 622 -12.26 -11.19 8.69
C GLU A 622 -12.37 -12.21 7.55
N SER A 623 -13.46 -12.18 6.78
CA SER A 623 -13.69 -13.02 5.59
C SER A 623 -12.86 -12.61 4.36
N LYS A 624 -12.19 -11.44 4.41
CA LYS A 624 -11.26 -10.95 3.39
C LYS A 624 -11.85 -10.83 1.97
N ASP A 625 -13.04 -10.27 1.81
CA ASP A 625 -13.67 -10.12 0.48
C ASP A 625 -13.54 -8.70 -0.11
N ALA A 626 -13.30 -7.71 0.74
CA ALA A 626 -13.22 -6.32 0.33
C ALA A 626 -12.13 -5.57 1.11
N ILE A 627 -11.43 -4.73 0.36
CA ILE A 627 -10.39 -3.84 0.89
C ILE A 627 -11.04 -2.56 1.39
N ALA A 628 -10.67 -2.13 2.59
CA ALA A 628 -11.16 -0.93 3.24
C ALA A 628 -10.75 0.35 2.49
N ARG A 629 -11.57 1.39 2.62
CA ARG A 629 -11.40 2.68 1.96
C ARG A 629 -10.41 3.56 2.72
N ILE A 630 -9.15 3.48 2.33
CA ILE A 630 -8.06 4.28 2.92
C ILE A 630 -7.64 5.33 1.89
N PRO A 631 -7.68 6.64 2.22
CA PRO A 631 -7.42 7.71 1.25
C PRO A 631 -6.08 7.59 0.52
N VAL A 632 -5.01 7.25 1.24
CA VAL A 632 -3.66 7.09 0.66
C VAL A 632 -3.64 5.95 -0.36
N MET A 633 -4.34 4.85 -0.09
CA MET A 633 -4.45 3.72 -1.01
C MET A 633 -5.33 4.04 -2.21
N GLU A 634 -6.49 4.68 -2.01
CA GLU A 634 -7.41 5.02 -3.11
C GLU A 634 -6.74 5.90 -4.16
N VAL A 635 -5.98 6.91 -3.73
CA VAL A 635 -5.21 7.78 -4.63
C VAL A 635 -4.18 6.98 -5.43
N GLU A 636 -3.51 6.01 -4.82
CA GLU A 636 -2.47 5.23 -5.51
C GLU A 636 -3.07 4.16 -6.45
N ILE A 637 -4.21 3.56 -6.06
CA ILE A 637 -5.00 2.67 -6.95
C ILE A 637 -5.45 3.46 -8.18
N GLU A 638 -5.95 4.68 -7.99
CA GLU A 638 -6.40 5.53 -9.09
C GLU A 638 -5.27 5.83 -10.07
N LYS A 639 -4.08 6.15 -9.58
CA LYS A 639 -2.89 6.37 -10.42
C LYS A 639 -2.50 5.11 -11.20
N ALA A 640 -2.47 3.94 -10.56
CA ALA A 640 -2.15 2.67 -11.21
C ALA A 640 -3.08 2.38 -12.38
N ILE A 641 -4.39 2.52 -12.16
CA ILE A 641 -5.43 2.32 -13.19
C ILE A 641 -5.29 3.35 -14.32
N ARG A 642 -5.04 4.62 -13.99
CA ARG A 642 -4.85 5.67 -15.01
C ARG A 642 -3.65 5.41 -15.91
N ASP A 643 -2.56 4.89 -15.37
CA ASP A 643 -1.35 4.61 -16.14
C ASP A 643 -1.60 3.56 -17.25
N VAL A 644 -2.31 2.47 -16.95
CA VAL A 644 -2.72 1.47 -17.95
C VAL A 644 -3.81 1.99 -18.89
N SER A 645 -4.75 2.79 -18.39
CA SER A 645 -5.84 3.37 -19.19
C SER A 645 -5.34 4.37 -20.23
N ARG A 646 -4.25 5.11 -19.94
CA ARG A 646 -3.60 5.98 -20.93
C ARG A 646 -3.02 5.19 -22.11
N LYS A 647 -2.50 3.98 -21.87
CA LYS A 647 -2.00 3.09 -22.94
C LYS A 647 -3.17 2.59 -23.79
N LEU A 648 -4.29 2.20 -23.18
CA LEU A 648 -5.54 1.86 -23.89
C LEU A 648 -6.00 3.01 -24.79
N LYS A 649 -6.06 4.24 -24.26
CA LYS A 649 -6.47 5.41 -25.05
C LYS A 649 -5.65 5.59 -26.33
N LYS A 650 -4.33 5.42 -26.24
CA LYS A 650 -3.43 5.50 -27.42
C LYS A 650 -3.74 4.40 -28.43
N TYR A 651 -3.99 3.18 -27.97
CA TYR A 651 -4.39 2.06 -28.82
C TYR A 651 -5.70 2.34 -29.57
N LEU A 652 -6.74 2.79 -28.86
CA LEU A 652 -8.04 3.12 -29.46
C LEU A 652 -7.92 4.25 -30.48
N GLN A 653 -7.18 5.32 -30.15
CA GLN A 653 -6.95 6.43 -31.09
C GLN A 653 -6.27 5.98 -32.39
N LYS A 654 -5.28 5.06 -32.29
CA LYS A 654 -4.61 4.49 -33.47
C LYS A 654 -5.58 3.64 -34.29
N ARG A 655 -6.40 2.82 -33.63
CA ARG A 655 -7.40 1.97 -34.29
C ARG A 655 -8.47 2.80 -35.00
N ASP A 656 -9.01 3.82 -34.35
CA ASP A 656 -10.04 4.70 -34.90
C ASP A 656 -9.51 5.52 -36.09
N ALA A 657 -8.26 5.99 -35.99
CA ALA A 657 -7.59 6.68 -37.10
C ALA A 657 -7.44 5.76 -38.33
N PHE A 658 -7.02 4.51 -38.11
CA PHE A 658 -6.90 3.51 -39.17
C PHE A 658 -8.25 3.18 -39.81
N GLN A 659 -9.30 2.97 -39.00
CA GLN A 659 -10.65 2.71 -39.51
C GLN A 659 -11.20 3.89 -40.34
N LYS A 660 -11.01 5.13 -39.88
CA LYS A 660 -11.41 6.33 -40.63
C LYS A 660 -10.64 6.44 -41.96
N GLN A 661 -9.35 6.11 -41.97
CA GLN A 661 -8.54 6.11 -43.18
C GLN A 661 -9.04 5.06 -44.18
N LYS A 662 -9.33 3.84 -43.71
CA LYS A 662 -9.86 2.76 -44.54
C LYS A 662 -11.23 3.10 -45.13
N LEU A 663 -12.16 3.60 -44.31
CA LEU A 663 -13.48 4.07 -44.78
C LEU A 663 -13.35 5.17 -45.85
N LYS A 664 -12.42 6.12 -45.65
CA LYS A 664 -12.14 7.17 -46.64
C LYS A 664 -11.60 6.56 -47.94
N GLN A 665 -10.68 5.61 -47.86
CA GLN A 665 -10.12 4.92 -49.02
C GLN A 665 -11.19 4.14 -49.79
N ASP A 666 -12.02 3.36 -49.08
CA ASP A 666 -13.10 2.57 -49.67
C ASP A 666 -14.17 3.45 -50.33
N ALA A 667 -14.50 4.59 -49.72
CA ALA A 667 -15.42 5.55 -50.32
C ALA A 667 -14.82 6.21 -51.58
N LEU A 668 -13.54 6.62 -51.52
CA LEU A 668 -12.87 7.26 -52.64
C LEU A 668 -12.65 6.30 -53.82
N SER A 669 -12.30 5.03 -53.57
CA SER A 669 -12.12 4.03 -54.63
C SER A 669 -13.43 3.75 -55.39
N GLN A 670 -14.59 3.90 -54.75
CA GLN A 670 -15.89 3.77 -55.42
C GLN A 670 -16.33 5.02 -56.20
N ILE A 671 -15.97 6.21 -55.71
CA ILE A 671 -16.44 7.49 -56.26
C ILE A 671 -15.52 7.98 -57.39
N LEU A 672 -14.20 7.87 -57.22
CA LEU A 672 -13.20 8.47 -58.10
C LEU A 672 -13.25 7.93 -59.55
N PRO A 673 -13.41 6.61 -59.81
CA PRO A 673 -13.59 6.10 -61.17
C PRO A 673 -14.83 6.68 -61.87
N LYS A 674 -15.94 6.83 -61.13
CA LYS A 674 -17.19 7.37 -61.68
C LYS A 674 -17.06 8.85 -62.04
N ILE A 675 -16.30 9.62 -61.26
CA ILE A 675 -15.99 11.02 -61.58
C ILE A 675 -15.07 11.08 -62.80
N ALA A 676 -14.00 10.30 -62.82
CA ALA A 676 -13.04 10.25 -63.92
C ALA A 676 -13.72 9.92 -65.25
N GLU A 677 -14.58 8.90 -65.27
CA GLU A 677 -15.34 8.51 -66.46
C GLU A 677 -16.25 9.64 -66.96
N ARG A 678 -17.01 10.29 -66.07
CA ARG A 678 -17.91 11.39 -66.45
C ARG A 678 -17.16 12.62 -66.96
N VAL A 679 -16.05 12.98 -66.33
CA VAL A 679 -15.21 14.12 -66.74
C VAL A 679 -14.55 13.85 -68.09
N ALA A 680 -14.01 12.65 -68.30
CA ALA A 680 -13.43 12.24 -69.58
C ALA A 680 -14.47 12.32 -70.72
N LYS A 681 -15.69 11.82 -70.48
CA LYS A 681 -16.81 11.90 -71.43
C LYS A 681 -17.20 13.34 -71.76
N ILE A 682 -17.28 14.24 -70.78
CA ILE A 682 -17.66 15.64 -70.99
C ILE A 682 -16.57 16.44 -71.71
N THR A 683 -15.30 16.15 -71.42
CA THR A 683 -14.16 16.89 -71.97
C THR A 683 -13.59 16.30 -73.25
N GLU A 684 -14.09 15.15 -73.70
CA GLU A 684 -13.59 14.37 -74.84
C GLU A 684 -12.08 14.06 -74.73
N ARG A 685 -11.61 13.80 -73.50
CA ARG A 685 -10.21 13.47 -73.20
C ARG A 685 -10.09 12.05 -72.67
N GLU A 686 -8.86 11.54 -72.69
CA GLU A 686 -8.54 10.25 -72.08
C GLU A 686 -8.86 10.25 -70.57
N MET A 687 -9.24 9.07 -70.08
CA MET A 687 -9.57 8.88 -68.68
C MET A 687 -8.32 9.10 -67.82
N PRO A 688 -8.37 9.96 -66.80
CA PRO A 688 -7.22 10.17 -65.94
C PRO A 688 -6.91 8.89 -65.15
N PRO A 689 -5.62 8.62 -64.85
CA PRO A 689 -5.20 7.45 -64.08
C PRO A 689 -5.70 7.56 -62.63
N VAL A 690 -6.79 6.86 -62.34
CA VAL A 690 -7.54 6.97 -61.08
C VAL A 690 -6.68 6.56 -59.89
N ASP A 691 -5.87 5.52 -60.05
CA ASP A 691 -5.04 4.97 -58.98
C ASP A 691 -3.93 5.94 -58.54
N LEU A 692 -3.34 6.69 -59.49
CA LEU A 692 -2.37 7.74 -59.17
C LEU A 692 -3.01 8.91 -58.42
N VAL A 693 -4.23 9.31 -58.80
CA VAL A 693 -4.97 10.38 -58.11
C VAL A 693 -5.39 9.93 -56.71
N LEU A 694 -5.83 8.67 -56.57
CA LEU A 694 -6.18 8.07 -55.30
C LEU A 694 -4.96 8.04 -54.36
N ALA A 695 -3.81 7.59 -54.86
CA ALA A 695 -2.55 7.57 -54.12
C ALA A 695 -2.15 8.96 -53.62
N LYS A 696 -2.31 10.00 -54.46
CA LYS A 696 -2.05 11.39 -54.07
C LYS A 696 -3.00 11.90 -52.98
N ILE A 697 -4.29 11.56 -53.04
CA ILE A 697 -5.30 11.98 -52.04
C ILE A 697 -5.09 11.28 -50.69
N ILE A 698 -4.68 10.01 -50.73
CA ILE A 698 -4.44 9.20 -49.53
C ILE A 698 -3.07 9.52 -48.92
N GLY A 699 -2.11 9.98 -49.73
CA GLY A 699 -0.74 10.26 -49.29
C GLY A 699 0.15 9.02 -49.34
N ASN A 700 0.01 8.20 -50.38
CA ASN A 700 0.81 7.00 -50.65
C ASN A 700 2.00 7.31 -51.55
N VAL A 701 2.91 6.35 -51.72
CA VAL A 701 4.01 6.46 -52.69
C VAL A 701 3.57 5.85 -54.01
N THR A 702 3.72 6.60 -55.09
CA THR A 702 3.46 6.11 -56.45
C THR A 702 4.77 5.80 -57.15
N ILE A 703 4.85 4.64 -57.78
CA ILE A 703 5.98 4.26 -58.63
C ILE A 703 5.40 3.96 -59.99
N SER A 704 5.72 4.82 -60.96
CA SER A 704 5.32 4.63 -62.34
C SER A 704 6.49 4.19 -63.20
N ARG A 705 6.29 3.17 -64.03
CA ARG A 705 7.28 2.67 -64.99
C ARG A 705 6.83 3.06 -66.39
N VAL A 706 7.70 3.70 -67.16
CA VAL A 706 7.42 4.11 -68.53
C VAL A 706 8.59 3.74 -69.41
N ARG A 707 8.31 3.02 -70.52
CA ARG A 707 9.29 2.74 -71.56
C ARG A 707 9.23 3.80 -72.65
N LYS A 708 10.39 4.38 -72.99
CA LYS A 708 10.58 5.26 -74.15
C LYS A 708 11.69 4.68 -75.02
N ASN A 709 11.31 3.96 -76.07
CA ASN A 709 12.24 3.21 -76.94
C ASN A 709 13.11 2.24 -76.12
N ASP A 710 14.45 2.38 -76.20
CA ASP A 710 15.43 1.56 -75.48
C ASP A 710 15.63 1.98 -74.01
N LYS A 711 14.93 3.02 -73.53
CA LYS A 711 15.11 3.55 -72.17
C LYS A 711 13.88 3.30 -71.29
N MET A 712 14.13 2.74 -70.11
CA MET A 712 13.18 2.61 -69.02
C MET A 712 13.32 3.76 -68.03
N GLU A 713 12.19 4.37 -67.66
CA GLU A 713 12.09 5.43 -66.65
C GLU A 713 11.16 4.99 -65.52
N LEU A 714 11.69 4.92 -64.30
CA LEU A 714 10.97 4.67 -63.06
C LEU A 714 10.83 6.00 -62.31
N THR A 715 9.62 6.54 -62.26
CA THR A 715 9.33 7.79 -61.52
C THR A 715 8.68 7.45 -60.18
N ILE A 716 9.38 7.78 -59.10
CA ILE A 716 8.90 7.56 -57.73
C ILE A 716 8.46 8.91 -57.17
N THR A 717 7.21 9.02 -56.71
CA THR A 717 6.70 10.24 -56.07
C THR A 717 6.22 9.95 -54.65
N ASN A 718 6.72 10.74 -53.70
CA ASN A 718 6.39 10.57 -52.28
C ASN A 718 5.29 11.54 -51.84
N TYR A 719 4.04 11.08 -51.75
CA TYR A 719 2.93 11.86 -51.17
C TYR A 719 2.73 11.63 -49.67
N THR A 720 3.64 10.90 -48.99
CA THR A 720 3.52 10.61 -47.56
C THR A 720 3.83 11.83 -46.68
N GLY A 721 3.54 11.72 -45.39
CA GLY A 721 3.74 12.81 -44.43
C GLY A 721 5.20 13.16 -44.11
N GLY A 722 6.17 12.35 -44.54
CA GLY A 722 7.60 12.48 -44.17
C GLY A 722 8.57 12.09 -45.29
N ASN A 723 9.87 12.18 -45.00
CA ASN A 723 10.91 11.75 -45.93
C ASN A 723 10.97 10.23 -45.99
N LEU A 724 11.35 9.70 -47.14
CA LEU A 724 11.33 8.27 -47.41
C LEU A 724 12.71 7.81 -47.91
N GLU A 725 13.18 6.68 -47.37
CA GLU A 725 14.33 5.94 -47.90
C GLU A 725 13.80 4.59 -48.37
N LEU A 726 13.97 4.30 -49.67
CA LEU A 726 13.54 3.03 -50.27
C LEU A 726 14.76 2.23 -50.71
N GLU A 727 14.60 0.92 -50.76
CA GLU A 727 15.49 0.03 -51.51
C GLU A 727 14.69 -0.57 -52.66
N ILE A 728 15.06 -0.22 -53.88
CA ILE A 728 14.38 -0.66 -55.11
C ILE A 728 15.33 -1.57 -55.86
N THR A 729 14.87 -2.77 -56.17
CA THR A 729 15.60 -3.75 -56.96
C THR A 729 14.78 -4.08 -58.20
N GLU A 730 15.24 -3.63 -59.36
CA GLU A 730 14.65 -4.03 -60.64
C GLU A 730 15.40 -5.24 -61.18
N ILE A 731 14.65 -6.24 -61.63
CA ILE A 731 15.16 -7.50 -62.16
C ILE A 731 14.88 -7.50 -63.66
N THR A 732 15.91 -7.73 -64.48
CA THR A 732 15.86 -7.64 -65.94
C THR A 732 16.45 -8.90 -66.56
N SER A 733 15.83 -9.45 -67.61
CA SER A 733 16.35 -10.65 -68.30
C SER A 733 17.47 -10.36 -69.32
N ARG A 734 17.84 -9.09 -69.49
CA ARG A 734 18.86 -8.60 -70.44
C ARG A 734 19.77 -7.61 -69.74
N ILE A 735 20.98 -7.42 -70.27
CA ILE A 735 22.00 -6.57 -69.67
C ILE A 735 21.52 -5.10 -69.69
N PRO A 736 21.33 -4.46 -68.52
CA PRO A 736 20.99 -3.04 -68.47
C PRO A 736 22.24 -2.18 -68.70
N THR A 737 22.09 -1.13 -69.50
CA THR A 737 23.13 -0.12 -69.79
C THR A 737 22.65 1.26 -69.33
N GLU A 738 23.55 2.23 -69.19
CA GLU A 738 23.20 3.63 -68.84
C GLU A 738 22.31 3.80 -67.60
N THR A 739 22.62 3.07 -66.52
CA THR A 739 21.84 3.14 -65.27
C THR A 739 22.07 4.46 -64.51
N SER A 740 21.02 5.02 -63.94
CA SER A 740 21.10 6.21 -63.07
C SER A 740 21.48 5.80 -61.64
N GLU A 741 22.67 6.15 -61.14
CA GLU A 741 23.10 5.94 -59.73
C GLU A 741 22.88 4.51 -59.16
N GLY A 742 22.61 3.51 -60.00
CA GLY A 742 22.15 2.17 -59.60
C GLY A 742 23.24 1.13 -59.71
N LEU A 743 23.36 0.26 -58.71
CA LEU A 743 24.34 -0.80 -58.69
C LEU A 743 23.78 -2.03 -59.42
N VAL A 744 24.46 -2.43 -60.50
CA VAL A 744 24.08 -3.59 -61.31
C VAL A 744 24.79 -4.84 -60.78
N VAL A 745 24.03 -5.91 -60.54
CA VAL A 745 24.52 -7.21 -60.09
C VAL A 745 24.10 -8.28 -61.10
N ASP A 746 25.07 -9.02 -61.62
CA ASP A 746 24.86 -10.19 -62.48
C ASP A 746 24.58 -11.43 -61.62
N ILE A 747 23.46 -12.10 -61.86
CA ILE A 747 23.11 -13.37 -61.21
C ILE A 747 22.75 -14.42 -62.29
N GLY A 748 23.62 -14.56 -63.30
CA GLY A 748 23.55 -15.64 -64.29
C GLY A 748 22.58 -15.34 -65.43
N GLU A 749 21.33 -15.78 -65.32
CA GLU A 749 20.30 -15.59 -66.37
C GLU A 749 19.53 -14.25 -66.22
N GLU A 750 19.69 -13.55 -65.09
CA GLU A 750 19.01 -12.29 -64.76
C GLU A 750 19.97 -11.25 -64.18
N TRP A 751 19.66 -9.97 -64.42
CA TRP A 751 20.41 -8.81 -63.99
C TRP A 751 19.59 -7.97 -63.01
N PHE A 752 20.19 -7.63 -61.86
CA PHE A 752 19.55 -6.90 -60.77
C PHE A 752 20.10 -5.48 -60.69
N ILE A 753 19.25 -4.47 -60.82
CA ILE A 753 19.62 -3.06 -60.64
C ILE A 753 19.09 -2.59 -59.28
N LYS A 754 19.99 -2.23 -58.38
CA LYS A 754 19.66 -1.78 -57.03
C LYS A 754 19.82 -0.28 -56.89
N TRP A 755 18.77 0.38 -56.39
CA TRP A 755 18.78 1.79 -56.02
C TRP A 755 18.36 1.98 -54.56
N SER A 756 18.94 2.98 -53.92
CA SER A 756 18.57 3.41 -52.56
C SER A 756 18.16 4.89 -52.53
N PRO A 757 17.05 5.28 -53.20
CA PRO A 757 16.67 6.68 -53.30
C PRO A 757 16.17 7.23 -51.96
N LYS A 758 16.64 8.45 -51.63
CA LYS A 758 16.09 9.27 -50.55
C LYS A 758 15.20 10.35 -51.16
N ILE A 759 13.91 10.34 -50.82
CA ILE A 759 12.88 11.19 -51.46
C ILE A 759 12.18 12.01 -50.38
N LYS A 760 12.24 13.34 -50.46
CA LYS A 760 11.55 14.21 -49.50
C LYS A 760 10.04 14.21 -49.75
N LYS A 761 9.29 14.73 -48.79
CA LYS A 761 7.85 14.91 -48.91
C LYS A 761 7.49 15.74 -50.16
N ASN A 762 6.53 15.25 -50.95
CA ASN A 762 6.04 15.83 -52.21
C ASN A 762 7.13 15.98 -53.29
N GLU A 763 8.23 15.24 -53.17
CA GLU A 763 9.27 15.20 -54.19
C GLU A 763 9.11 13.94 -55.06
N SER A 764 9.55 14.06 -56.31
CA SER A 764 9.64 12.94 -57.25
C SER A 764 11.10 12.70 -57.60
N LYS A 765 11.55 11.44 -57.57
CA LYS A 765 12.87 11.04 -58.07
C LYS A 765 12.67 10.10 -59.26
N MET A 766 13.39 10.41 -60.34
CA MET A 766 13.40 9.59 -61.56
C MET A 766 14.65 8.73 -61.56
N LEU A 767 14.47 7.44 -61.80
CA LEU A 767 15.53 6.47 -62.04
C LEU A 767 15.37 5.97 -63.48
N SER A 768 16.48 5.71 -64.17
CA SER A 768 16.43 5.24 -65.54
C SER A 768 17.54 4.25 -65.85
N TYR A 769 17.28 3.37 -66.82
CA TYR A 769 18.25 2.46 -67.40
C TYR A 769 17.86 2.14 -68.85
N SER A 770 18.82 1.76 -69.67
CA SER A 770 18.62 1.38 -71.08
C SER A 770 18.69 -0.15 -71.23
N VAL A 771 17.75 -0.74 -71.98
CA VAL A 771 17.58 -2.19 -72.11
C VAL A 771 16.94 -2.55 -73.47
N GLU A 772 17.36 -3.68 -74.04
CA GLU A 772 16.86 -4.18 -75.35
C GLU A 772 15.35 -4.46 -75.36
N GLU A 773 14.72 -4.39 -76.55
CA GLU A 773 13.26 -4.44 -76.73
C GLU A 773 12.57 -5.68 -76.16
N ASP A 774 13.25 -6.84 -76.12
CA ASP A 774 12.67 -8.14 -75.74
C ASP A 774 12.79 -8.52 -74.24
N ALA A 775 13.29 -7.63 -73.40
CA ALA A 775 13.54 -7.92 -71.99
C ALA A 775 12.27 -8.08 -71.15
N LYS A 776 12.31 -9.00 -70.17
CA LYS A 776 11.31 -9.16 -69.10
C LYS A 776 11.77 -8.43 -67.84
N PHE A 777 10.80 -7.92 -67.08
CA PHE A 777 11.03 -7.06 -65.93
C PHE A 777 10.24 -7.49 -64.70
N ASP A 778 10.86 -7.42 -63.53
CA ASP A 778 10.20 -7.50 -62.23
C ASP A 778 10.79 -6.45 -61.27
N ILE A 779 10.04 -6.07 -60.23
CA ILE A 779 10.46 -5.03 -59.28
C ILE A 779 10.18 -5.44 -57.83
N ASP A 780 11.24 -5.50 -57.02
CA ASP A 780 11.16 -5.70 -55.57
C ASP A 780 11.48 -4.40 -54.85
N ILE A 781 10.64 -4.02 -53.88
CA ILE A 781 10.76 -2.73 -53.18
C ILE A 781 10.62 -2.94 -51.68
N LYS A 782 11.60 -2.43 -50.94
CA LYS A 782 11.67 -2.46 -49.48
C LYS A 782 11.75 -1.05 -48.91
N GLY A 783 11.38 -0.90 -47.63
CA GLY A 783 11.38 0.39 -46.92
C GLY A 783 10.01 1.07 -46.82
N ILE A 784 8.94 0.45 -47.33
CA ILE A 784 7.56 0.93 -47.17
C ILE A 784 6.58 -0.24 -47.02
N GLU A 785 5.52 -0.06 -46.22
CA GLU A 785 4.41 -1.00 -46.11
C GLU A 785 3.71 -1.15 -47.46
N LYS A 786 3.42 -2.40 -47.89
CA LYS A 786 2.80 -2.67 -49.20
C LYS A 786 1.48 -1.94 -49.38
N GLU A 787 0.70 -1.73 -48.30
CA GLU A 787 -0.57 -1.01 -48.37
C GLU A 787 -0.43 0.51 -48.67
N LYS A 788 0.79 1.06 -48.54
CA LYS A 788 1.10 2.48 -48.81
C LYS A 788 1.79 2.71 -50.16
N MET A 789 1.89 1.68 -51.00
CA MET A 789 2.51 1.74 -52.31
C MET A 789 1.47 1.51 -53.42
N VAL A 790 1.58 2.28 -54.49
CA VAL A 790 0.80 2.07 -55.72
C VAL A 790 1.78 1.95 -56.89
N LEU A 791 1.72 0.81 -57.58
CA LEU A 791 2.51 0.52 -58.76
C LEU A 791 1.67 0.77 -60.01
N ASP A 792 2.16 1.63 -60.89
CA ASP A 792 1.58 1.92 -62.20
C ASP A 792 2.61 1.51 -63.26
N ILE A 793 2.50 0.27 -63.73
CA ILE A 793 3.54 -0.45 -64.49
C ILE A 793 3.21 -0.51 -65.97
#